data_AF-A0A667ILG6-F1
#
_entry.id   AF-A0A667ILG6-F1
#
_cell.length_a   1.000
_cell.length_b   1.000
_cell.length_c   1.000
_cell.angle_alpha   90.00
_cell.angle_beta   90.00
_cell.angle_gamma   90.00
#
_symmetry.space_group_name_H-M   'P 1'
#
loop_
_entity.id
_entity.type
_entity.pdbx_description
1 polymer ?
#
loop_
_entity_poly.entity_id
_entity_poly.type
_entity_poly.pdbx_seq_one_letter_code
_entity_poly.pdbx_strand_id
1 'polypeptide(L)'
;MEQVSSTGRPVQITVTDGYDLKGFKGDTPVTFIRAEFSQVVLGDSAKVTVSPEGTAKYNFTSSFEFNPEGGITLDDLAHKPVFLTMTEVLPKEKKQKDEKTLILGQAVVDLLPLLEGESSFETIIPLHPVPGSPLESLRSGAKQCSLEVKVFVAEPLLTTAQILGGNLLKVTLEAAYSVPESFIPVGPLQNYMVGLQVPSVGEKDYPILFKNGTLKIGGEREPVPRPKKWPIANILAPGANDIPNAFIIGGPYEEEEGELNHPEDREFRNQAECIKKRITWDLESRCYLDPPAVVSFQKRIVDCRFWPVEITRVPLTTVPKGKAAKFDKTDDESQLSFHGVAYVNMVPLLYPGVKRIRGAFHVYPYLDSTVYEKTKCLFSLFRDTGHHLIQNNKIGGINSPLSKLVVSKNLKEDKAVKEKDIEGRPRPGDMQAPSIKSQSSDTPLEFEPSLSHNPEGQQYVEAGTYIVLEIQLDKALVPKRMPEELDRRVKDMIPPRPPLTRRTGGAQKAVSDYHMQIKNISRAILDEYHRMFGKQVAKLGSDMDSETLEEQKCQLNYELNCSGKYFAFKEQLKHAVVKIVREKYLKTTSFESQEELQTFISELYVFLVDQMHVALNQTMPDDVQHALSTIYTSNEQLRLFAFEAEVNENFEMAAVYYEERLVREPQNLEHWLDYGAFCLLTEDNIKAQECFRRALSLNQNHIHSLLLCGVLAVLMENYEQAEIFFEDATCLEPTNVVAWTLLGLYYEIQNNDIRMEMAFHEAFKQLQARMLQAQVAKQRGTGTVEYIEEGGKVESSLGPWGITNGSATAMTVEAAAETSKCQDSSTFLHPSPYGVSQTPATIFMETIHFLMKVNAVQYVHRVLAHELLCPQGGPSCEYYLVLAQTHLLKKDFAKAEEYLQQAAQMDYLNPNVWGMKGHLYFLSGNHAEAKACYERTISFVVDASEMHFIFLRLGHIYLEEKEYEKAKKTYLQACKRSPSCLTWLGLGIACYRLEELTEAEDALSEANALNNHNAEVWAYLALVSLKAGRELEAEQAYKYTMKLKLKDETLLAEIHMVQEAVGFGNPSF
;
A
#
# COMPACT_ATOMS: atom_id res chain seq x y z
N MET A 1 -25.53 -4.83 -34.32
CA MET A 1 -26.89 -4.31 -34.09
C MET A 1 -27.87 -5.28 -34.72
N GLU A 2 -28.28 -6.31 -33.97
CA GLU A 2 -29.46 -7.09 -34.36
C GLU A 2 -30.68 -6.36 -33.80
N GLN A 3 -31.62 -6.00 -34.70
CA GLN A 3 -32.92 -5.47 -34.33
C GLN A 3 -33.69 -6.56 -33.58
N VAL A 4 -33.74 -6.46 -32.25
CA VAL A 4 -34.66 -7.25 -31.43
C VAL A 4 -36.08 -6.81 -31.80
N SER A 5 -36.89 -7.75 -32.28
CA SER A 5 -38.30 -7.52 -32.57
C SER A 5 -39.03 -7.05 -31.31
N SER A 6 -39.81 -5.97 -31.43
CA SER A 6 -40.60 -5.33 -30.38
C SER A 6 -41.83 -6.16 -29.95
N THR A 7 -41.63 -7.42 -29.61
CA THR A 7 -42.65 -8.29 -29.02
C THR A 7 -42.39 -8.35 -27.52
N GLY A 8 -43.36 -7.90 -26.70
CA GLY A 8 -43.26 -7.92 -25.24
C GLY A 8 -42.89 -9.32 -24.73
N ARG A 9 -41.99 -9.38 -23.75
CA ARG A 9 -41.53 -10.65 -23.16
C ARG A 9 -42.41 -10.97 -21.94
N PRO A 10 -43.19 -12.07 -21.95
CA PRO A 10 -44.06 -12.38 -20.83
C PRO A 10 -43.25 -12.93 -19.64
N VAL A 11 -43.40 -12.31 -18.48
CA VAL A 11 -42.89 -12.84 -17.20
C VAL A 11 -44.02 -13.63 -16.55
N GLN A 12 -43.82 -14.93 -16.36
CA GLN A 12 -44.81 -15.83 -15.78
C GLN A 12 -44.52 -16.08 -14.30
N ILE A 13 -45.52 -15.90 -13.45
CA ILE A 13 -45.47 -16.15 -12.01
C ILE A 13 -46.46 -17.27 -11.71
N THR A 14 -45.95 -18.41 -11.24
CA THR A 14 -46.75 -19.59 -10.93
C THR A 14 -46.68 -19.88 -9.44
N VAL A 15 -47.82 -19.90 -8.76
CA VAL A 15 -47.94 -20.37 -7.38
C VAL A 15 -48.34 -21.83 -7.41
N THR A 16 -47.46 -22.72 -6.97
CA THR A 16 -47.64 -24.18 -7.04
C THR A 16 -48.37 -24.68 -5.80
N ASP A 17 -47.74 -24.51 -4.64
CA ASP A 17 -48.16 -25.07 -3.36
C ASP A 17 -48.20 -23.99 -2.26
N GLY A 18 -49.03 -24.21 -1.24
CA GLY A 18 -49.04 -23.43 -0.01
C GLY A 18 -48.96 -24.34 1.20
N TYR A 19 -48.21 -23.92 2.22
CA TYR A 19 -47.86 -24.73 3.38
C TYR A 19 -48.31 -24.08 4.70
N ASP A 20 -48.68 -24.92 5.67
CA ASP A 20 -49.08 -24.54 7.03
C ASP A 20 -50.23 -23.50 7.09
N LEU A 21 -51.12 -23.48 6.10
CA LEU A 21 -52.21 -22.50 5.96
C LEU A 21 -53.34 -22.74 6.99
N LYS A 22 -53.85 -21.67 7.61
CA LYS A 22 -54.98 -21.72 8.57
C LYS A 22 -56.01 -20.63 8.30
N GLY A 23 -57.29 -20.97 8.48
CA GLY A 23 -58.42 -20.08 8.25
C GLY A 23 -59.08 -19.57 9.52
N PHE A 24 -60.07 -18.71 9.34
CA PHE A 24 -60.82 -18.05 10.41
C PHE A 24 -61.92 -18.96 11.00
N LYS A 25 -62.51 -19.86 10.21
CA LYS A 25 -63.55 -20.80 10.66
C LYS A 25 -63.29 -22.23 10.15
N GLY A 26 -62.59 -23.05 10.95
CA GLY A 26 -62.47 -24.51 10.78
C GLY A 26 -61.13 -24.99 10.22
N ASP A 27 -60.92 -26.31 10.25
CA ASP A 27 -59.66 -26.98 9.90
C ASP A 27 -59.41 -27.07 8.38
N THR A 28 -60.42 -26.73 7.53
CA THR A 28 -60.33 -26.81 6.06
C THR A 28 -60.89 -25.54 5.39
N PRO A 29 -60.19 -24.39 5.45
CA PRO A 29 -60.64 -23.17 4.79
C PRO A 29 -60.61 -23.28 3.26
N VAL A 30 -61.47 -22.50 2.60
CA VAL A 30 -61.44 -22.34 1.14
C VAL A 30 -60.74 -21.02 0.82
N THR A 31 -59.58 -21.10 0.15
CA THR A 31 -58.70 -19.96 -0.11
C THR A 31 -58.48 -19.75 -1.61
N PHE A 32 -58.18 -18.52 -2.00
CA PHE A 32 -57.66 -18.17 -3.32
C PHE A 32 -56.56 -17.11 -3.20
N ILE A 33 -55.70 -17.03 -4.20
CA ILE A 33 -54.57 -16.11 -4.26
C ILE A 33 -54.80 -15.10 -5.36
N ARG A 34 -54.61 -13.82 -5.04
CA ARG A 34 -54.58 -12.72 -6.00
C ARG A 34 -53.14 -12.27 -6.23
N ALA A 35 -52.70 -12.24 -7.49
CA ALA A 35 -51.41 -11.70 -7.86
C ALA A 35 -51.53 -10.25 -8.33
N GLU A 36 -50.68 -9.36 -7.83
CA GLU A 36 -50.64 -7.94 -8.18
C GLU A 36 -49.20 -7.48 -8.43
N PHE A 37 -48.99 -6.68 -9.48
CA PHE A 37 -47.69 -6.07 -9.77
C PHE A 37 -47.89 -4.61 -10.20
N SER A 38 -47.09 -3.69 -9.64
CA SER A 38 -47.20 -2.25 -9.89
C SER A 38 -48.65 -1.70 -9.77
N GLN A 39 -49.39 -2.13 -8.74
CA GLN A 39 -50.80 -1.78 -8.47
C GLN A 39 -51.81 -2.27 -9.52
N VAL A 40 -51.39 -3.15 -10.44
CA VAL A 40 -52.25 -3.80 -11.41
C VAL A 40 -52.49 -5.24 -10.99
N VAL A 41 -53.76 -5.65 -10.91
CA VAL A 41 -54.14 -7.03 -10.63
C VAL A 41 -53.84 -7.89 -11.86
N LEU A 42 -52.97 -8.88 -11.70
CA LEU A 42 -52.57 -9.82 -12.75
C LEU A 42 -53.61 -10.95 -12.92
N GLY A 43 -54.24 -11.38 -11.82
CA GLY A 43 -55.29 -12.40 -11.83
C GLY A 43 -55.56 -13.02 -10.46
N ASP A 44 -56.64 -13.81 -10.40
CA ASP A 44 -57.06 -14.57 -9.21
C ASP A 44 -56.98 -16.08 -9.49
N SER A 45 -56.50 -16.86 -8.52
CA SER A 45 -56.51 -18.33 -8.60
C SER A 45 -57.91 -18.91 -8.49
N ALA A 46 -58.05 -20.19 -8.89
CA ALA A 46 -59.23 -20.96 -8.49
C ALA A 46 -59.33 -21.03 -6.95
N LYS A 47 -60.56 -21.16 -6.44
CA LYS A 47 -60.81 -21.39 -5.02
C LYS A 47 -60.42 -22.83 -4.68
N VAL A 48 -59.45 -23.00 -3.80
CA VAL A 48 -58.90 -24.29 -3.39
C VAL A 48 -59.28 -24.55 -1.93
N THR A 49 -59.65 -25.79 -1.61
CA THR A 49 -59.86 -26.21 -0.22
C THR A 49 -58.52 -26.65 0.37
N VAL A 50 -58.12 -26.04 1.47
CA VAL A 50 -56.89 -26.41 2.20
C VAL A 50 -57.09 -27.76 2.90
N SER A 51 -56.09 -28.62 2.82
CA SER A 51 -56.09 -29.93 3.48
C SER A 51 -56.08 -29.81 5.01
N PRO A 52 -56.49 -30.85 5.76
CA PRO A 52 -56.38 -30.87 7.23
C PRO A 52 -54.92 -30.69 7.73
N GLU A 53 -53.94 -31.04 6.90
CA GLU A 53 -52.51 -30.86 7.17
C GLU A 53 -52.03 -29.43 6.88
N GLY A 54 -52.90 -28.52 6.43
CA GLY A 54 -52.57 -27.11 6.14
C GLY A 54 -51.92 -26.90 4.76
N THR A 55 -52.01 -27.87 3.85
CA THR A 55 -51.42 -27.79 2.50
C THR A 55 -52.48 -27.52 1.42
N ALA A 56 -52.13 -26.73 0.41
CA ALA A 56 -53.01 -26.44 -0.72
C ALA A 56 -52.24 -26.37 -2.04
N LYS A 57 -52.77 -27.00 -3.09
CA LYS A 57 -52.22 -26.95 -4.44
C LYS A 57 -52.99 -25.97 -5.30
N TYR A 58 -52.36 -24.84 -5.62
CA TYR A 58 -52.98 -23.79 -6.42
C TYR A 58 -52.74 -23.97 -7.91
N ASN A 59 -51.50 -24.32 -8.32
CA ASN A 59 -51.08 -24.38 -9.73
C ASN A 59 -51.56 -23.16 -10.54
N PHE A 60 -51.50 -21.98 -9.94
CA PHE A 60 -52.02 -20.74 -10.51
C PHE A 60 -50.91 -19.97 -11.20
N THR A 61 -51.02 -19.79 -12.52
CA THR A 61 -50.09 -18.99 -13.31
C THR A 61 -50.73 -17.65 -13.69
N SER A 62 -50.00 -16.57 -13.43
CA SER A 62 -50.31 -15.21 -13.89
C SER A 62 -49.10 -14.66 -14.66
N SER A 63 -49.31 -13.65 -15.50
CA SER A 63 -48.21 -13.05 -16.25
C SER A 63 -48.43 -11.58 -16.55
N PHE A 64 -47.35 -10.84 -16.71
CA PHE A 64 -47.36 -9.49 -17.28
C PHE A 64 -46.33 -9.39 -18.41
N GLU A 65 -46.50 -8.41 -19.29
CA GLU A 65 -45.56 -8.18 -20.40
C GLU A 65 -44.49 -7.15 -20.00
N PHE A 66 -43.23 -7.56 -20.08
CA PHE A 66 -42.09 -6.65 -20.01
C PHE A 66 -41.85 -6.02 -21.38
N ASN A 67 -41.69 -4.69 -21.42
CA ASN A 67 -41.41 -3.96 -22.65
C ASN A 67 -40.41 -2.82 -22.39
N PRO A 68 -39.21 -2.87 -23.00
CA PRO A 68 -38.16 -1.88 -22.77
C PRO A 68 -38.48 -0.48 -23.32
N GLU A 69 -39.37 -0.33 -24.31
CA GLU A 69 -39.69 0.98 -24.92
C GLU A 69 -40.96 1.64 -24.36
N GLY A 70 -41.71 0.95 -23.47
CA GLY A 70 -42.87 1.54 -22.79
C GLY A 70 -43.72 0.51 -22.06
N GLY A 71 -44.17 0.82 -20.84
CA GLY A 71 -44.88 -0.09 -19.95
C GLY A 71 -44.07 -0.37 -18.68
N ILE A 72 -43.89 -1.64 -18.33
CA ILE A 72 -43.06 -2.09 -17.21
C ILE A 72 -41.59 -2.04 -17.62
N THR A 73 -40.85 -1.12 -17.02
CA THR A 73 -39.42 -0.87 -17.29
C THR A 73 -38.52 -1.83 -16.50
N LEU A 74 -37.21 -1.85 -16.81
CA LEU A 74 -36.22 -2.59 -16.02
C LEU A 74 -36.12 -2.08 -14.59
N ASP A 75 -36.26 -0.76 -14.40
CA ASP A 75 -36.28 -0.16 -13.07
C ASP A 75 -37.50 -0.63 -12.28
N ASP A 76 -38.69 -0.72 -12.90
CA ASP A 76 -39.89 -1.26 -12.24
C ASP A 76 -39.67 -2.69 -11.74
N LEU A 77 -38.98 -3.53 -12.51
CA LEU A 77 -38.63 -4.89 -12.09
C LEU A 77 -37.59 -4.91 -10.97
N ALA A 78 -36.69 -3.94 -10.93
CA ALA A 78 -35.63 -3.85 -9.92
C ALA A 78 -36.17 -3.51 -8.54
N HIS A 79 -37.12 -2.55 -8.44
CA HIS A 79 -37.55 -2.00 -7.15
C HIS A 79 -39.02 -2.29 -6.77
N LYS A 80 -39.85 -2.87 -7.64
CA LYS A 80 -41.23 -3.25 -7.31
C LYS A 80 -41.35 -4.77 -7.22
N PRO A 81 -41.81 -5.33 -6.08
CA PRO A 81 -42.07 -6.75 -5.97
C PRO A 81 -43.46 -7.11 -6.51
N VAL A 82 -43.70 -8.39 -6.71
CA VAL A 82 -45.04 -8.95 -6.93
C VAL A 82 -45.68 -9.25 -5.58
N PHE A 83 -46.90 -8.78 -5.37
CA PHE A 83 -47.68 -9.10 -4.19
C PHE A 83 -48.62 -10.27 -4.46
N LEU A 84 -48.59 -11.27 -3.58
CA LEU A 84 -49.51 -12.40 -3.58
C LEU A 84 -50.40 -12.30 -2.34
N THR A 85 -51.65 -11.91 -2.53
CA THR A 85 -52.62 -11.72 -1.44
C THR A 85 -53.50 -12.96 -1.31
N MET A 86 -53.43 -13.63 -0.16
CA MET A 86 -54.24 -14.82 0.12
C MET A 86 -55.54 -14.42 0.82
N THR A 87 -56.65 -14.87 0.27
CA THR A 87 -58.00 -14.54 0.76
C THR A 87 -58.81 -15.80 1.03
N GLU A 88 -59.46 -15.86 2.19
CA GLU A 88 -60.42 -16.90 2.57
C GLU A 88 -61.83 -16.51 2.13
N VAL A 89 -62.57 -17.48 1.60
CA VAL A 89 -64.00 -17.35 1.26
C VAL A 89 -64.83 -17.93 2.40
N LEU A 90 -65.61 -17.09 3.08
CA LEU A 90 -66.44 -17.54 4.18
C LEU A 90 -67.73 -18.22 3.67
N PRO A 91 -68.26 -19.24 4.37
CA PRO A 91 -69.50 -19.91 4.00
C PRO A 91 -70.69 -18.92 3.93
N LYS A 92 -71.52 -19.01 2.89
CA LYS A 92 -72.73 -18.18 2.74
C LYS A 92 -73.73 -18.46 3.87
N GLU A 93 -74.01 -17.48 4.71
CA GLU A 93 -75.16 -17.53 5.63
C GLU A 93 -76.46 -17.26 4.85
N LYS A 94 -77.56 -17.95 5.22
CA LYS A 94 -78.84 -18.08 4.49
C LYS A 94 -79.60 -16.77 4.12
N LYS A 95 -79.01 -15.58 4.27
CA LYS A 95 -79.63 -14.27 3.96
C LYS A 95 -78.74 -13.25 3.22
N GLN A 96 -77.50 -13.57 2.84
CA GLN A 96 -76.63 -12.64 2.12
C GLN A 96 -76.56 -12.92 0.61
N LYS A 97 -76.58 -11.84 -0.18
CA LYS A 97 -76.53 -11.88 -1.66
C LYS A 97 -75.10 -12.00 -2.20
N ASP A 98 -74.12 -11.52 -1.42
CA ASP A 98 -72.70 -11.48 -1.78
C ASP A 98 -71.85 -12.40 -0.88
N GLU A 99 -70.78 -12.96 -1.42
CA GLU A 99 -69.81 -13.79 -0.68
C GLU A 99 -68.92 -12.91 0.19
N LYS A 100 -68.87 -13.21 1.49
CA LYS A 100 -67.99 -12.51 2.42
C LYS A 100 -66.59 -13.13 2.35
N THR A 101 -65.58 -12.32 2.09
CA THR A 101 -64.18 -12.74 2.05
C THR A 101 -63.38 -12.11 3.18
N LEU A 102 -62.29 -12.76 3.59
CA LEU A 102 -61.35 -12.27 4.59
C LEU A 102 -59.92 -12.40 4.06
N ILE A 103 -59.14 -11.32 4.09
CA ILE A 103 -57.73 -11.37 3.71
C ILE A 103 -56.94 -12.01 4.85
N LEU A 104 -56.25 -13.10 4.57
CA LEU A 104 -55.48 -13.84 5.56
C LEU A 104 -54.04 -13.31 5.68
N GLY A 105 -53.40 -13.04 4.54
CA GLY A 105 -52.01 -12.61 4.51
C GLY A 105 -51.56 -12.16 3.13
N GLN A 106 -50.37 -11.58 3.08
CA GLN A 106 -49.72 -11.12 1.87
C GLN A 106 -48.28 -11.65 1.83
N ALA A 107 -47.88 -12.20 0.70
CA ALA A 107 -46.51 -12.63 0.42
C ALA A 107 -45.91 -11.75 -0.68
N VAL A 108 -44.58 -11.65 -0.70
CA VAL A 108 -43.83 -10.75 -1.58
C VAL A 108 -42.82 -11.56 -2.39
N VAL A 109 -42.83 -11.40 -3.70
CA VAL A 109 -41.86 -12.01 -4.61
C VAL A 109 -40.94 -10.93 -5.15
N ASP A 110 -39.65 -11.04 -4.85
CA ASP A 110 -38.61 -10.18 -5.42
C ASP A 110 -38.23 -10.70 -6.82
N LEU A 111 -38.27 -9.81 -7.83
CA LEU A 111 -37.95 -10.15 -9.22
C LEU A 111 -36.47 -9.91 -9.57
N LEU A 112 -35.65 -9.51 -8.59
CA LEU A 112 -34.23 -9.25 -8.76
C LEU A 112 -33.46 -10.37 -9.50
N PRO A 113 -33.68 -11.68 -9.25
CA PRO A 113 -32.92 -12.74 -9.94
C PRO A 113 -33.03 -12.70 -11.47
N LEU A 114 -34.14 -12.17 -12.02
CA LEU A 114 -34.28 -12.00 -13.48
C LEU A 114 -33.32 -10.95 -14.06
N LEU A 115 -32.96 -9.95 -13.26
CA LEU A 115 -31.98 -8.92 -13.62
C LEU A 115 -30.53 -9.38 -13.40
N GLU A 116 -30.32 -10.41 -12.58
CA GLU A 116 -29.02 -11.06 -12.41
C GLU A 116 -28.71 -12.05 -13.55
N GLY A 117 -29.68 -12.30 -14.43
CA GLY A 117 -29.52 -13.10 -15.65
C GLY A 117 -30.22 -14.46 -15.60
N GLU A 118 -30.95 -14.77 -14.53
CA GLU A 118 -31.72 -16.01 -14.44
C GLU A 118 -32.97 -15.95 -15.33
N SER A 119 -33.25 -17.04 -16.05
CA SER A 119 -34.49 -17.18 -16.83
C SER A 119 -35.63 -17.79 -16.01
N SER A 120 -35.32 -18.48 -14.91
CA SER A 120 -36.33 -19.02 -14.00
C SER A 120 -35.75 -19.33 -12.63
N PHE A 121 -36.53 -19.06 -11.59
CA PHE A 121 -36.20 -19.41 -10.21
C PHE A 121 -37.44 -19.90 -9.46
N GLU A 122 -37.22 -20.69 -8.42
CA GLU A 122 -38.24 -21.26 -7.56
C GLU A 122 -37.88 -20.98 -6.10
N THR A 123 -38.85 -20.48 -5.34
CA THR A 123 -38.62 -20.04 -3.96
C THR A 123 -39.85 -20.26 -3.07
N ILE A 124 -39.59 -20.51 -1.79
CA ILE A 124 -40.62 -20.63 -0.76
C ILE A 124 -40.64 -19.32 0.02
N ILE A 125 -41.71 -18.54 -0.15
CA ILE A 125 -41.87 -17.22 0.46
C ILE A 125 -42.79 -17.26 1.68
N PRO A 126 -42.47 -16.53 2.76
CA PRO A 126 -43.36 -16.42 3.91
C PRO A 126 -44.62 -15.63 3.57
N LEU A 127 -45.75 -16.07 4.13
CA LEU A 127 -47.02 -15.35 4.09
C LEU A 127 -47.16 -14.50 5.35
N HIS A 128 -47.11 -13.18 5.19
CA HIS A 128 -47.22 -12.25 6.31
C HIS A 128 -48.69 -11.98 6.66
N PRO A 129 -49.08 -12.08 7.95
CA PRO A 129 -50.46 -11.85 8.35
C PRO A 129 -50.84 -10.37 8.19
N VAL A 130 -52.07 -10.13 7.72
CA VAL A 130 -52.69 -8.79 7.73
C VAL A 130 -53.28 -8.52 9.13
N PRO A 131 -53.23 -7.29 9.66
CA PRO A 131 -53.77 -6.99 10.99
C PRO A 131 -55.24 -7.39 11.13
N GLY A 132 -55.57 -8.17 12.17
CA GLY A 132 -56.90 -8.76 12.38
C GLY A 132 -57.12 -10.13 11.73
N SER A 133 -56.09 -10.72 11.11
CA SER A 133 -56.09 -12.09 10.58
C SER A 133 -55.89 -13.14 11.67
N PRO A 134 -56.49 -14.34 11.58
CA PRO A 134 -56.22 -15.45 12.49
C PRO A 134 -54.74 -15.90 12.47
N LEU A 135 -54.02 -15.60 11.38
CA LEU A 135 -52.59 -15.87 11.23
C LEU A 135 -51.71 -15.00 12.14
N GLU A 136 -52.22 -13.89 12.68
CA GLU A 136 -51.49 -13.00 13.61
C GLU A 136 -51.29 -13.62 15.01
N SER A 137 -52.12 -14.62 15.37
CA SER A 137 -52.14 -15.23 16.71
C SER A 137 -51.17 -16.40 16.93
N LEU A 138 -50.34 -16.75 15.94
CA LEU A 138 -49.35 -17.83 16.07
C LEU A 138 -48.25 -17.44 17.08
N ARG A 139 -48.18 -18.17 18.20
CA ARG A 139 -47.12 -18.03 19.23
C ARG A 139 -45.73 -18.33 18.66
N SER A 140 -44.70 -17.71 19.23
CA SER A 140 -43.28 -17.97 18.96
C SER A 140 -42.97 -19.47 19.04
N GLY A 141 -42.69 -20.11 17.89
CA GLY A 141 -42.36 -21.53 17.76
C GLY A 141 -43.25 -22.35 16.81
N ALA A 142 -44.34 -21.79 16.28
CA ALA A 142 -45.14 -22.44 15.22
C ALA A 142 -44.54 -22.21 13.82
N LYS A 143 -44.68 -23.20 12.91
CA LYS A 143 -44.23 -23.08 11.52
C LYS A 143 -44.93 -21.91 10.83
N GLN A 144 -44.15 -21.06 10.17
CA GLN A 144 -44.63 -19.88 9.47
C GLN A 144 -45.33 -20.31 8.16
N CYS A 145 -46.54 -19.83 7.91
CA CYS A 145 -47.26 -20.06 6.66
C CYS A 145 -46.42 -19.58 5.48
N SER A 146 -46.37 -20.35 4.39
CA SER A 146 -45.56 -20.02 3.22
C SER A 146 -46.22 -20.44 1.91
N LEU A 147 -45.77 -19.84 0.81
CA LEU A 147 -46.19 -20.15 -0.55
C LEU A 147 -44.95 -20.54 -1.37
N GLU A 148 -45.09 -21.55 -2.21
CA GLU A 148 -44.09 -21.93 -3.20
C GLU A 148 -44.42 -21.26 -4.53
N VAL A 149 -43.45 -20.50 -5.03
CA VAL A 149 -43.61 -19.66 -6.21
C VAL A 149 -42.47 -19.91 -7.18
N LYS A 150 -42.84 -20.12 -8.44
CA LYS A 150 -41.94 -20.26 -9.56
C LYS A 150 -42.12 -19.10 -10.52
N VAL A 151 -41.05 -18.39 -10.81
CA VAL A 151 -41.02 -17.33 -11.81
C VAL A 151 -40.27 -17.83 -13.04
N PHE A 152 -40.79 -17.56 -14.24
CA PHE A 152 -40.24 -18.05 -15.49
C PHE A 152 -40.36 -17.00 -16.61
N VAL A 153 -39.30 -16.88 -17.40
CA VAL A 153 -39.23 -16.10 -18.63
C VAL A 153 -38.59 -16.96 -19.72
N ALA A 154 -39.16 -16.95 -20.93
CA ALA A 154 -38.69 -17.81 -22.03
C ALA A 154 -37.26 -17.49 -22.50
N GLU A 155 -36.89 -16.21 -22.46
CA GLU A 155 -35.55 -15.71 -22.79
C GLU A 155 -35.06 -14.78 -21.68
N PRO A 156 -33.74 -14.74 -21.37
CA PRO A 156 -33.18 -13.78 -20.43
C PRO A 156 -33.57 -12.35 -20.77
N LEU A 157 -34.03 -11.58 -19.77
CA LEU A 157 -34.47 -10.19 -19.95
C LEU A 157 -33.34 -9.28 -20.44
N LEU A 158 -32.10 -9.59 -20.04
CA LEU A 158 -30.88 -8.89 -20.40
C LEU A 158 -30.00 -9.75 -21.33
N THR A 159 -29.34 -9.10 -22.28
CA THR A 159 -28.31 -9.75 -23.12
C THR A 159 -27.03 -10.02 -22.32
N THR A 160 -26.18 -10.94 -22.78
CA THR A 160 -24.88 -11.22 -22.13
C THR A 160 -23.98 -9.98 -22.04
N ALA A 161 -24.02 -9.10 -23.05
CA ALA A 161 -23.29 -7.83 -23.03
C ALA A 161 -23.84 -6.85 -21.98
N GLN A 162 -25.17 -6.79 -21.81
CA GLN A 162 -25.81 -6.00 -20.77
C GLN A 162 -25.53 -6.56 -19.37
N ILE A 163 -25.54 -7.87 -19.20
CA ILE A 163 -25.19 -8.48 -17.91
C ILE A 163 -23.73 -8.19 -17.57
N LEU A 164 -22.79 -8.35 -18.52
CA LEU A 164 -21.36 -8.13 -18.26
C LEU A 164 -21.02 -6.65 -18.03
N GLY A 165 -21.54 -5.74 -18.87
CA GLY A 165 -21.21 -4.31 -18.84
C GLY A 165 -22.18 -3.42 -18.06
N GLY A 166 -23.36 -3.93 -17.69
CA GLY A 166 -24.32 -3.23 -16.84
C GLY A 166 -24.06 -3.45 -15.35
N ASN A 167 -24.77 -2.70 -14.52
CA ASN A 167 -24.63 -2.76 -13.07
C ASN A 167 -25.97 -2.50 -12.39
N LEU A 168 -26.10 -2.94 -11.14
CA LEU A 168 -27.27 -2.69 -10.33
C LEU A 168 -26.90 -1.75 -9.18
N LEU A 169 -27.54 -0.58 -9.16
CA LEU A 169 -27.38 0.42 -8.12
C LEU A 169 -28.46 0.24 -7.06
N LYS A 170 -28.04 0.09 -5.80
CA LYS A 170 -28.90 0.03 -4.62
C LYS A 170 -28.61 1.26 -3.77
N VAL A 171 -29.62 2.08 -3.50
CA VAL A 171 -29.53 3.26 -2.66
C VAL A 171 -30.39 3.04 -1.43
N THR A 172 -29.78 2.99 -0.25
CA THR A 172 -30.47 2.83 1.04
C THR A 172 -30.42 4.14 1.82
N LEU A 173 -31.59 4.71 2.11
CA LEU A 173 -31.74 5.86 3.00
C LEU A 173 -32.15 5.37 4.39
N GLU A 174 -31.26 5.52 5.36
CA GLU A 174 -31.51 5.06 6.73
C GLU A 174 -32.31 6.10 7.52
N ALA A 175 -31.65 7.22 7.87
CA ALA A 175 -32.21 8.23 8.76
C ALA A 175 -31.57 9.60 8.56
N ALA A 176 -32.27 10.64 9.01
CA ALA A 176 -31.75 11.99 9.23
C ALA A 176 -31.72 12.26 10.74
N TYR A 177 -30.55 12.57 11.28
CA TYR A 177 -30.33 12.82 12.70
C TYR A 177 -30.20 14.31 12.99
N SER A 178 -30.46 14.70 14.24
CA SER A 178 -30.36 16.09 14.70
C SER A 178 -31.19 17.06 13.83
N VAL A 179 -32.45 16.69 13.56
CA VAL A 179 -33.36 17.47 12.70
C VAL A 179 -33.86 18.75 13.40
N PRO A 180 -34.29 19.79 12.65
CA PRO A 180 -34.71 21.07 13.21
C PRO A 180 -35.74 20.97 14.34
N GLU A 181 -35.60 21.81 15.37
CA GLU A 181 -36.51 21.79 16.53
C GLU A 181 -37.97 22.07 16.16
N SER A 182 -38.18 22.87 15.10
CA SER A 182 -39.46 23.20 14.50
C SER A 182 -40.24 21.97 13.99
N PHE A 183 -39.61 20.80 13.91
CA PHE A 183 -40.27 19.56 13.56
C PHE A 183 -40.96 18.98 14.81
N ILE A 184 -42.29 19.04 14.81
CA ILE A 184 -43.13 18.64 15.94
C ILE A 184 -43.93 17.39 15.52
N PRO A 185 -43.91 16.30 16.31
CA PRO A 185 -44.66 15.07 16.00
C PRO A 185 -46.17 15.23 16.19
N VAL A 186 -46.58 16.22 17.00
CA VAL A 186 -47.98 16.58 17.26
C VAL A 186 -48.38 17.72 16.30
N GLY A 187 -48.85 17.37 15.10
CA GLY A 187 -49.22 18.34 14.06
C GLY A 187 -49.90 17.68 12.85
N PRO A 188 -50.29 18.46 11.82
CA PRO A 188 -50.79 17.89 10.57
C PRO A 188 -49.72 16.97 9.96
N LEU A 189 -50.14 15.80 9.44
CA LEU A 189 -49.23 14.81 8.85
C LEU A 189 -48.30 15.48 7.84
N GLN A 190 -47.00 15.37 8.08
CA GLN A 190 -45.96 15.90 7.20
C GLN A 190 -45.32 14.76 6.42
N ASN A 191 -45.03 14.99 5.15
CA ASN A 191 -44.24 14.08 4.34
C ASN A 191 -42.81 14.60 4.24
N TYR A 192 -41.87 13.87 4.82
CA TYR A 192 -40.44 14.13 4.67
C TYR A 192 -39.93 13.35 3.46
N MET A 193 -39.43 14.08 2.47
CA MET A 193 -38.97 13.52 1.21
C MET A 193 -37.48 13.75 1.02
N VAL A 194 -36.79 12.73 0.52
CA VAL A 194 -35.38 12.81 0.14
C VAL A 194 -35.26 12.25 -1.28
N GLY A 195 -34.41 12.85 -2.11
CA GLY A 195 -34.23 12.36 -3.46
C GLY A 195 -32.89 12.70 -4.09
N LEU A 196 -32.54 11.92 -5.11
CA LEU A 196 -31.36 12.09 -5.94
C LEU A 196 -31.66 11.63 -7.37
N GLN A 197 -30.89 12.11 -8.34
CA GLN A 197 -30.97 11.68 -9.74
C GLN A 197 -29.79 10.78 -10.08
N VAL A 198 -30.02 9.70 -10.81
CA VAL A 198 -28.95 8.79 -11.26
C VAL A 198 -29.15 8.47 -12.75
N PRO A 199 -28.07 8.24 -13.53
CA PRO A 199 -28.22 7.81 -14.91
C PRO A 199 -28.97 6.47 -14.98
N SER A 200 -29.83 6.31 -15.97
CA SER A 200 -30.53 5.07 -16.29
C SER A 200 -30.44 4.77 -17.79
N VAL A 201 -31.23 3.82 -18.29
CA VAL A 201 -31.18 3.32 -19.66
C VAL A 201 -31.14 4.45 -20.70
N GLY A 202 -30.10 4.44 -21.54
CA GLY A 202 -29.91 5.43 -22.61
C GLY A 202 -29.52 6.84 -22.12
N GLU A 203 -28.79 6.94 -21.01
CA GLU A 203 -28.30 8.19 -20.39
C GLU A 203 -29.40 9.13 -19.89
N LYS A 204 -30.63 8.64 -19.70
CA LYS A 204 -31.70 9.44 -19.10
C LYS A 204 -31.54 9.48 -17.59
N ASP A 205 -31.63 10.66 -16.98
CA ASP A 205 -31.66 10.79 -15.53
C ASP A 205 -32.96 10.19 -14.96
N TYR A 206 -32.79 9.26 -14.01
CA TYR A 206 -33.85 8.61 -13.26
C TYR A 206 -33.91 9.18 -11.82
N PRO A 207 -35.05 9.73 -11.39
CA PRO A 207 -35.19 10.27 -10.04
C PRO A 207 -35.51 9.16 -9.03
N ILE A 208 -34.61 8.95 -8.07
CA ILE A 208 -34.86 8.12 -6.88
C ILE A 208 -35.47 9.02 -5.79
N LEU A 209 -36.67 8.66 -5.32
CA LEU A 209 -37.44 9.43 -4.35
C LEU A 209 -37.85 8.57 -3.15
N PHE A 210 -37.36 8.94 -1.97
CA PHE A 210 -37.79 8.38 -0.68
C PHE A 210 -38.86 9.27 -0.08
N LYS A 211 -40.00 8.67 0.29
CA LYS A 211 -41.17 9.36 0.82
C LYS A 211 -41.58 8.77 2.16
N ASN A 212 -42.41 9.48 2.90
CA ASN A 212 -43.06 9.06 4.14
C ASN A 212 -42.07 8.77 5.30
N GLY A 213 -41.08 9.64 5.49
CA GLY A 213 -40.17 9.55 6.65
C GLY A 213 -40.93 9.65 7.98
N THR A 214 -40.58 8.82 8.95
CA THR A 214 -41.23 8.83 10.27
C THR A 214 -40.41 9.65 11.27
N LEU A 215 -40.99 10.73 11.80
CA LEU A 215 -40.35 11.54 12.84
C LEU A 215 -40.42 10.82 14.20
N LYS A 216 -39.26 10.47 14.77
CA LYS A 216 -39.12 9.88 16.09
C LYS A 216 -38.52 10.90 17.08
N ILE A 217 -39.03 10.90 18.30
CA ILE A 217 -38.45 11.65 19.42
C ILE A 217 -37.22 10.86 19.91
N GLY A 218 -36.19 11.56 20.40
CA GLY A 218 -35.01 10.91 20.98
C GLY A 218 -35.33 10.08 22.22
N GLY A 219 -34.41 9.17 22.57
CA GLY A 219 -34.51 8.25 23.70
C GLY A 219 -33.49 7.13 23.58
N GLU A 220 -33.71 6.21 22.63
CA GLU A 220 -32.82 5.08 22.35
C GLU A 220 -32.33 5.09 20.89
N ARG A 221 -31.12 4.56 20.70
CA ARG A 221 -30.49 4.35 19.38
C ARG A 221 -31.30 3.32 18.59
N GLU A 222 -31.31 3.43 17.26
CA GLU A 222 -31.98 2.44 16.42
C GLU A 222 -31.33 1.05 16.61
N PRO A 223 -32.15 -0.01 16.77
CA PRO A 223 -31.62 -1.35 16.90
C PRO A 223 -30.93 -1.78 15.60
N VAL A 224 -29.84 -2.52 15.75
CA VAL A 224 -29.05 -3.05 14.65
C VAL A 224 -28.76 -4.52 14.97
N PRO A 225 -29.00 -5.48 14.05
CA PRO A 225 -29.51 -5.29 12.70
C PRO A 225 -31.03 -5.02 12.64
N ARG A 226 -31.46 -4.26 11.62
CA ARG A 226 -32.89 -4.02 11.31
C ARG A 226 -33.16 -4.15 9.80
N PRO A 227 -34.37 -4.57 9.36
CA PRO A 227 -34.65 -4.83 7.95
C PRO A 227 -34.74 -3.54 7.12
N LYS A 228 -34.28 -3.62 5.86
CA LYS A 228 -34.52 -2.60 4.84
C LYS A 228 -35.93 -2.78 4.28
N LYS A 229 -36.57 -1.69 3.85
CA LYS A 229 -37.97 -1.67 3.42
C LYS A 229 -38.16 -1.21 1.98
N TRP A 230 -39.23 -1.68 1.36
CA TRP A 230 -39.63 -1.26 0.01
C TRP A 230 -40.11 0.20 0.00
N PRO A 231 -39.70 1.03 -0.98
CA PRO A 231 -40.14 2.42 -1.12
C PRO A 231 -41.52 2.53 -1.78
N ILE A 232 -42.47 1.68 -1.35
CA ILE A 232 -43.78 1.49 -1.98
C ILE A 232 -44.88 1.76 -0.95
N ALA A 233 -45.92 2.47 -1.38
CA ALA A 233 -47.10 2.73 -0.55
C ALA A 233 -48.17 1.63 -0.69
N ASN A 234 -49.06 1.52 0.30
CA ASN A 234 -50.25 0.67 0.30
C ASN A 234 -50.01 -0.85 0.41
N ILE A 235 -48.97 -1.27 1.13
CA ILE A 235 -48.75 -2.69 1.50
C ILE A 235 -49.76 -3.09 2.59
N LEU A 236 -50.40 -4.26 2.45
CA LEU A 236 -51.51 -4.69 3.31
C LEU A 236 -51.04 -5.33 4.62
N ALA A 237 -49.92 -6.06 4.59
CA ALA A 237 -49.34 -6.73 5.76
C ALA A 237 -48.06 -6.00 6.21
N PRO A 238 -47.91 -5.61 7.49
CA PRO A 238 -46.72 -4.90 7.97
C PRO A 238 -45.40 -5.65 7.71
N GLY A 239 -45.39 -6.98 7.82
CA GLY A 239 -44.21 -7.80 7.55
C GLY A 239 -43.83 -7.91 6.06
N ALA A 240 -44.74 -7.55 5.15
CA ALA A 240 -44.47 -7.50 3.71
C ALA A 240 -43.76 -6.19 3.28
N ASN A 241 -43.55 -5.25 4.21
CA ASN A 241 -42.78 -4.03 3.94
C ASN A 241 -41.28 -4.29 3.83
N ASP A 242 -40.80 -5.37 4.45
CA ASP A 242 -39.37 -5.66 4.54
C ASP A 242 -38.88 -6.35 3.26
N ILE A 243 -37.68 -5.99 2.83
CA ILE A 243 -36.99 -6.61 1.70
C ILE A 243 -36.34 -7.91 2.21
N PRO A 244 -36.63 -9.07 1.58
CA PRO A 244 -36.04 -10.34 2.00
C PRO A 244 -34.51 -10.30 1.99
N ASN A 245 -33.89 -10.82 3.05
CA ASN A 245 -32.43 -10.92 3.22
C ASN A 245 -31.65 -9.58 3.16
N ALA A 246 -32.32 -8.44 3.31
CA ALA A 246 -31.69 -7.13 3.27
C ALA A 246 -31.80 -6.42 4.62
N PHE A 247 -30.65 -6.18 5.26
CA PHE A 247 -30.57 -5.61 6.61
C PHE A 247 -29.59 -4.45 6.68
N ILE A 248 -29.87 -3.51 7.58
CA ILE A 248 -28.94 -2.48 8.03
C ILE A 248 -28.17 -3.08 9.20
N ILE A 249 -26.87 -3.33 9.01
CA ILE A 249 -26.00 -4.09 9.93
C ILE A 249 -25.16 -3.16 10.83
N GLY A 250 -25.15 -1.85 10.54
CA GLY A 250 -24.32 -0.87 11.26
C GLY A 250 -22.83 -1.09 11.05
N GLY A 251 -22.00 -0.33 11.78
CA GLY A 251 -20.54 -0.38 11.73
C GLY A 251 -19.91 0.68 12.63
N PRO A 252 -18.59 0.65 12.86
CA PRO A 252 -17.87 1.78 13.45
C PRO A 252 -18.01 3.00 12.54
N TYR A 253 -18.27 4.18 13.14
CA TYR A 253 -18.54 5.40 12.37
C TYR A 253 -17.25 5.99 11.78
N GLU A 254 -16.08 5.56 12.27
CA GLU A 254 -14.77 5.93 11.77
C GLU A 254 -14.46 5.31 10.39
N GLU A 255 -15.17 4.24 10.03
CA GLU A 255 -15.11 3.61 8.70
C GLU A 255 -16.21 4.14 7.76
N GLU A 256 -17.08 5.04 8.24
CA GLU A 256 -18.10 5.68 7.41
C GLU A 256 -17.46 6.75 6.50
N GLU A 257 -17.97 6.83 5.28
CA GLU A 257 -17.67 7.93 4.36
C GLU A 257 -18.39 9.22 4.81
N GLY A 258 -17.88 10.39 4.43
CA GLY A 258 -18.52 11.67 4.74
C GLY A 258 -17.79 12.49 5.80
N GLU A 259 -18.52 13.41 6.44
CA GLU A 259 -17.92 14.53 7.19
C GLU A 259 -17.81 14.28 8.70
N LEU A 260 -18.52 13.28 9.23
CA LEU A 260 -18.64 13.01 10.67
C LEU A 260 -18.00 11.67 11.07
N ASN A 261 -16.78 11.41 10.62
CA ASN A 261 -16.04 10.18 10.84
C ASN A 261 -14.77 10.36 11.69
N HIS A 262 -14.53 11.55 12.25
CA HIS A 262 -13.37 11.80 13.08
C HIS A 262 -13.62 11.42 14.55
N PRO A 263 -12.57 11.11 15.32
CA PRO A 263 -12.69 10.84 16.76
C PRO A 263 -13.36 11.99 17.54
N GLU A 264 -13.22 13.23 17.07
CA GLU A 264 -13.81 14.44 17.66
C GLU A 264 -15.35 14.45 17.55
N ASP A 265 -15.90 13.83 16.50
CA ASP A 265 -17.34 13.79 16.24
C ASP A 265 -18.09 12.78 17.12
N ARG A 266 -17.36 11.94 17.87
CA ARG A 266 -17.91 10.83 18.65
C ARG A 266 -19.01 11.28 19.60
N GLU A 267 -18.76 12.35 20.33
CA GLU A 267 -19.69 12.88 21.33
C GLU A 267 -20.94 13.44 20.65
N PHE A 268 -20.75 14.19 19.56
CA PHE A 268 -21.84 14.74 18.78
C PHE A 268 -22.73 13.65 18.17
N ARG A 269 -22.13 12.62 17.53
CA ARG A 269 -22.84 11.45 16.98
C ARG A 269 -23.67 10.73 18.05
N ASN A 270 -23.08 10.48 19.22
CA ASN A 270 -23.80 9.83 20.32
C ASN A 270 -24.99 10.66 20.81
N GLN A 271 -24.85 11.97 20.92
CA GLN A 271 -25.96 12.85 21.30
C GLN A 271 -27.06 12.90 20.22
N ALA A 272 -26.66 13.00 18.95
CA ALA A 272 -27.59 13.08 17.81
C ALA A 272 -28.41 11.79 17.64
N GLU A 273 -27.78 10.62 17.81
CA GLU A 273 -28.42 9.32 17.63
C GLU A 273 -29.29 8.88 18.82
N CYS A 274 -28.90 9.26 20.04
CA CYS A 274 -29.60 8.82 21.25
C CYS A 274 -30.61 9.86 21.75
N ILE A 275 -30.27 11.15 21.79
CA ILE A 275 -31.03 12.15 22.56
C ILE A 275 -31.88 13.04 21.66
N LYS A 276 -31.39 13.40 20.46
CA LYS A 276 -32.09 14.34 19.57
C LYS A 276 -33.20 13.67 18.74
N LYS A 277 -34.08 14.50 18.19
CA LYS A 277 -35.12 14.09 17.23
C LYS A 277 -34.47 13.58 15.94
N ARG A 278 -35.11 12.63 15.27
CA ARG A 278 -34.64 12.05 14.01
C ARG A 278 -35.79 11.67 13.09
N ILE A 279 -35.53 11.58 11.80
CA ILE A 279 -36.46 11.02 10.82
C ILE A 279 -35.89 9.70 10.32
N THR A 280 -36.69 8.63 10.34
CA THR A 280 -36.27 7.31 9.86
C THR A 280 -37.08 6.89 8.65
N TRP A 281 -36.40 6.35 7.63
CA TRP A 281 -37.02 5.75 6.44
C TRP A 281 -36.73 4.26 6.38
N ASP A 282 -35.46 3.87 6.53
CA ASP A 282 -34.95 2.51 6.32
C ASP A 282 -35.35 1.94 4.94
N LEU A 283 -35.42 2.78 3.91
CA LEU A 283 -35.90 2.43 2.58
C LEU A 283 -34.72 2.13 1.64
N GLU A 284 -34.84 1.10 0.80
CA GLU A 284 -33.87 0.81 -0.28
C GLU A 284 -34.54 0.92 -1.64
N SER A 285 -33.97 1.73 -2.53
CA SER A 285 -34.38 1.82 -3.94
C SER A 285 -33.31 1.19 -4.82
N ARG A 286 -33.74 0.48 -5.86
CA ARG A 286 -32.86 -0.20 -6.81
C ARG A 286 -33.04 0.39 -8.20
N CYS A 287 -31.95 0.57 -8.94
CA CYS A 287 -31.95 1.11 -10.29
C CYS A 287 -30.95 0.33 -11.15
N TYR A 288 -31.37 -0.05 -12.35
CA TYR A 288 -30.51 -0.78 -13.28
C TYR A 288 -29.75 0.19 -14.19
N LEU A 289 -28.43 0.08 -14.19
CA LEU A 289 -27.53 0.86 -15.03
C LEU A 289 -27.17 0.02 -16.27
N ASP A 290 -27.61 0.43 -17.44
CA ASP A 290 -27.14 -0.17 -18.70
C ASP A 290 -25.68 0.23 -18.99
N PRO A 291 -24.97 -0.45 -19.92
CA PRO A 291 -23.54 -0.18 -20.13
C PRO A 291 -23.21 1.30 -20.45
N PRO A 292 -24.00 2.03 -21.27
CA PRO A 292 -23.84 3.48 -21.44
C PRO A 292 -24.06 4.27 -20.15
N ALA A 293 -25.09 3.95 -19.36
CA ALA A 293 -25.33 4.61 -18.07
C ALA A 293 -24.18 4.39 -17.09
N VAL A 294 -23.54 3.21 -17.07
CA VAL A 294 -22.36 2.95 -16.21
C VAL A 294 -21.21 3.89 -16.59
N VAL A 295 -20.91 4.06 -17.89
CA VAL A 295 -19.87 4.96 -18.37
C VAL A 295 -20.21 6.43 -18.09
N SER A 296 -21.48 6.82 -18.30
CA SER A 296 -21.98 8.15 -17.98
C SER A 296 -21.89 8.45 -16.47
N PHE A 297 -22.24 7.47 -15.63
CA PHE A 297 -22.14 7.55 -14.18
C PHE A 297 -20.69 7.74 -13.74
N GLN A 298 -19.75 6.93 -14.26
CA GLN A 298 -18.32 7.10 -14.01
C GLN A 298 -17.83 8.49 -14.40
N LYS A 299 -18.15 8.94 -15.61
CA LYS A 299 -17.74 10.25 -16.12
C LYS A 299 -18.28 11.40 -15.26
N ARG A 300 -19.55 11.33 -14.86
CA ARG A 300 -20.17 12.36 -14.02
C ARG A 300 -19.56 12.41 -12.61
N ILE A 301 -19.15 11.27 -12.05
CA ILE A 301 -18.41 11.23 -10.78
C ILE A 301 -17.03 11.91 -10.95
N VAL A 302 -16.31 11.66 -12.04
CA VAL A 302 -15.02 12.31 -12.32
C VAL A 302 -15.18 13.83 -12.46
N ASP A 303 -16.20 14.29 -13.19
CA ASP A 303 -16.40 15.71 -13.50
C ASP A 303 -16.90 16.53 -12.29
N CYS A 304 -17.71 15.93 -11.41
CA CYS A 304 -18.41 16.67 -10.35
C CYS A 304 -17.94 16.31 -8.93
N ARG A 305 -17.38 15.11 -8.71
CA ARG A 305 -17.00 14.49 -7.42
C ARG A 305 -18.15 14.31 -6.42
N PHE A 306 -18.96 15.34 -6.20
CA PHE A 306 -20.10 15.37 -5.29
C PHE A 306 -21.43 15.17 -6.00
N TRP A 307 -22.31 14.41 -5.36
CA TRP A 307 -23.66 14.15 -5.81
C TRP A 307 -24.68 14.84 -4.89
N PRO A 308 -25.64 15.61 -5.45
CA PRO A 308 -26.63 16.31 -4.63
C PRO A 308 -27.72 15.32 -4.17
N VAL A 309 -27.95 15.27 -2.87
CA VAL A 309 -29.08 14.57 -2.25
C VAL A 309 -29.96 15.60 -1.58
N GLU A 310 -31.12 15.87 -2.18
CA GLU A 310 -32.03 16.91 -1.71
C GLU A 310 -32.99 16.36 -0.65
N ILE A 311 -33.31 17.18 0.35
CA ILE A 311 -34.31 16.90 1.39
C ILE A 311 -35.32 18.04 1.47
N THR A 312 -36.61 17.69 1.52
CA THR A 312 -37.70 18.67 1.64
C THR A 312 -38.80 18.18 2.57
N ARG A 313 -39.59 19.11 3.08
CA ARG A 313 -40.80 18.83 3.86
C ARG A 313 -42.01 19.33 3.10
N VAL A 314 -43.02 18.48 2.93
CA VAL A 314 -44.28 18.81 2.25
C VAL A 314 -45.48 18.48 3.16
N PRO A 315 -46.40 19.42 3.41
CA PRO A 315 -47.62 19.15 4.17
C PRO A 315 -48.57 18.19 3.44
N LEU A 316 -49.11 17.16 4.11
CA LEU A 316 -50.21 16.35 3.56
C LEU A 316 -51.55 17.09 3.76
N THR A 317 -52.16 17.57 2.68
CA THR A 317 -53.52 18.12 2.73
C THR A 317 -54.57 17.01 2.65
N THR A 318 -55.30 16.75 3.73
CA THR A 318 -56.49 15.89 3.70
C THR A 318 -57.67 16.68 3.16
N VAL A 319 -58.11 16.38 1.93
CA VAL A 319 -59.36 16.98 1.40
C VAL A 319 -60.56 16.39 2.18
N PRO A 320 -61.37 17.18 2.88
CA PRO A 320 -62.59 16.68 3.49
C PRO A 320 -63.59 16.37 2.37
N LYS A 321 -64.14 15.15 2.38
CA LYS A 321 -65.33 14.83 1.56
C LYS A 321 -66.51 15.67 2.06
N GLY A 322 -66.81 16.77 1.38
CA GLY A 322 -68.10 17.46 1.49
C GLY A 322 -68.05 18.97 1.36
N LYS A 323 -68.78 19.48 0.35
CA LYS A 323 -69.12 20.87 0.01
C LYS A 323 -68.06 21.69 -0.72
N ALA A 324 -68.34 21.89 -2.01
CA ALA A 324 -67.67 22.88 -2.86
C ALA A 324 -67.95 24.30 -2.35
N ALA A 325 -66.90 24.99 -1.93
CA ALA A 325 -66.88 26.44 -1.80
C ALA A 325 -65.82 26.98 -2.78
N LYS A 326 -66.19 28.01 -3.53
CA LYS A 326 -65.33 28.70 -4.51
C LYS A 326 -64.09 29.26 -3.80
N PHE A 327 -62.91 28.96 -4.32
CA PHE A 327 -61.66 29.67 -4.01
C PHE A 327 -61.15 30.35 -5.28
N ASP A 328 -60.79 31.63 -5.12
CA ASP A 328 -60.19 32.49 -6.13
C ASP A 328 -58.83 31.96 -6.60
N LYS A 329 -58.53 32.20 -7.88
CA LYS A 329 -57.24 31.94 -8.51
C LYS A 329 -56.24 33.02 -8.09
N THR A 330 -55.35 32.68 -7.18
CA THR A 330 -54.00 33.25 -7.11
C THR A 330 -53.02 32.09 -7.30
N ASP A 331 -52.09 32.26 -8.25
CA ASP A 331 -50.95 31.37 -8.49
C ASP A 331 -50.08 31.32 -7.22
N ASP A 332 -50.35 30.37 -6.32
CA ASP A 332 -49.35 29.91 -5.35
C ASP A 332 -48.59 28.76 -6.02
N GLU A 333 -47.41 29.07 -6.55
CA GLU A 333 -46.38 28.06 -6.83
C GLU A 333 -46.23 27.18 -5.58
N SER A 334 -46.20 25.87 -5.77
CA SER A 334 -46.03 24.88 -4.71
C SER A 334 -44.77 25.14 -3.89
N GLN A 335 -44.92 25.88 -2.79
CA GLN A 335 -43.80 26.31 -1.96
C GLN A 335 -43.18 25.10 -1.24
N LEU A 336 -42.04 24.63 -1.73
CA LEU A 336 -41.21 23.63 -1.06
C LEU A 336 -40.75 24.20 0.28
N SER A 337 -41.08 23.54 1.39
CA SER A 337 -40.65 23.97 2.74
C SER A 337 -39.42 23.19 3.19
N PHE A 338 -38.53 23.83 3.96
CA PHE A 338 -37.31 23.22 4.50
C PHE A 338 -36.50 22.48 3.43
N HIS A 339 -36.17 23.16 2.34
CA HIS A 339 -35.37 22.61 1.25
C HIS A 339 -33.88 22.65 1.59
N GLY A 340 -33.28 21.47 1.74
CA GLY A 340 -31.86 21.28 1.99
C GLY A 340 -31.20 20.35 0.98
N VAL A 341 -29.87 20.29 1.02
CA VAL A 341 -29.04 19.44 0.18
C VAL A 341 -27.86 18.88 0.98
N ALA A 342 -27.60 17.59 0.83
CA ALA A 342 -26.38 16.95 1.27
C ALA A 342 -25.50 16.65 0.05
N TYR A 343 -24.19 16.88 0.19
CA TYR A 343 -23.20 16.65 -0.88
C TYR A 343 -22.48 15.33 -0.63
N VAL A 344 -22.87 14.28 -1.36
CA VAL A 344 -22.30 12.94 -1.20
C VAL A 344 -21.07 12.81 -2.09
N ASN A 345 -19.88 12.63 -1.51
CA ASN A 345 -18.67 12.34 -2.29
C ASN A 345 -18.77 10.93 -2.90
N MET A 346 -18.85 10.84 -4.22
CA MET A 346 -18.98 9.57 -4.96
C MET A 346 -17.64 9.03 -5.46
N VAL A 347 -16.55 9.80 -5.32
CA VAL A 347 -15.20 9.43 -5.78
C VAL A 347 -14.75 8.05 -5.26
N PRO A 348 -15.03 7.63 -4.01
CA PRO A 348 -14.62 6.31 -3.54
C PRO A 348 -15.18 5.13 -4.37
N LEU A 349 -16.31 5.29 -5.07
CA LEU A 349 -16.83 4.26 -5.98
C LEU A 349 -15.95 4.05 -7.22
N LEU A 350 -15.07 4.99 -7.55
CA LEU A 350 -14.08 4.87 -8.62
C LEU A 350 -12.78 4.20 -8.15
N TYR A 351 -12.63 3.92 -6.86
CA TYR A 351 -11.49 3.19 -6.33
C TYR A 351 -11.58 1.71 -6.78
N PRO A 352 -10.49 1.10 -7.28
CA PRO A 352 -10.53 -0.27 -7.79
C PRO A 352 -11.05 -1.27 -6.76
N GLY A 353 -12.13 -1.97 -7.10
CA GLY A 353 -12.75 -3.00 -6.27
C GLY A 353 -13.78 -2.50 -5.25
N VAL A 354 -13.93 -1.18 -5.07
CA VAL A 354 -14.94 -0.62 -4.17
C VAL A 354 -16.33 -0.76 -4.80
N LYS A 355 -17.27 -1.29 -4.00
CA LYS A 355 -18.64 -1.55 -4.41
C LYS A 355 -19.69 -0.80 -3.59
N ARG A 356 -19.31 -0.21 -2.46
CA ARG A 356 -20.23 0.37 -1.49
C ARG A 356 -19.61 1.58 -0.85
N ILE A 357 -20.40 2.65 -0.75
CA ILE A 357 -20.14 3.78 0.13
C ILE A 357 -21.30 3.86 1.13
N ARG A 358 -20.99 4.03 2.40
CA ARG A 358 -21.99 4.28 3.44
C ARG A 358 -21.44 5.38 4.32
N GLY A 359 -22.24 6.41 4.52
CA GLY A 359 -21.72 7.62 5.11
C GLY A 359 -22.74 8.52 5.78
N ALA A 360 -22.19 9.48 6.52
CA ALA A 360 -22.94 10.51 7.23
C ALA A 360 -22.61 11.88 6.63
N PHE A 361 -23.64 12.49 6.03
CA PHE A 361 -23.47 13.69 5.21
C PHE A 361 -24.28 14.85 5.77
N HIS A 362 -23.63 15.99 5.99
CA HIS A 362 -24.31 17.17 6.50
C HIS A 362 -25.35 17.72 5.50
N VAL A 363 -26.43 18.27 6.05
CA VAL A 363 -27.48 18.92 5.27
C VAL A 363 -27.31 20.44 5.34
N TYR A 364 -27.14 21.04 4.17
CA TYR A 364 -27.02 22.49 3.98
C TYR A 364 -28.31 23.07 3.39
N PRO A 365 -28.58 24.38 3.54
CA PRO A 365 -29.66 25.03 2.80
C PRO A 365 -29.46 24.87 1.29
N TYR A 366 -30.53 24.53 0.57
CA TYR A 366 -30.47 24.45 -0.89
C TYR A 366 -30.35 25.85 -1.49
N LEU A 367 -29.32 26.06 -2.32
CA LEU A 367 -29.05 27.26 -3.09
C LEU A 367 -28.63 26.86 -4.51
N ASP A 368 -29.34 27.35 -5.54
CA ASP A 368 -29.12 26.94 -6.93
C ASP A 368 -27.67 27.20 -7.39
N SER A 369 -27.07 28.33 -7.02
CA SER A 369 -25.68 28.67 -7.37
C SER A 369 -24.66 27.70 -6.76
N THR A 370 -24.76 27.42 -5.47
CA THR A 370 -23.83 26.54 -4.75
C THR A 370 -23.96 25.08 -5.19
N VAL A 371 -25.19 24.61 -5.45
CA VAL A 371 -25.44 23.27 -5.98
C VAL A 371 -24.84 23.12 -7.37
N TYR A 372 -25.05 24.09 -8.27
CA TYR A 372 -24.47 24.06 -9.61
C TYR A 372 -22.94 24.12 -9.58
N GLU A 373 -22.35 24.97 -8.73
CA GLU A 373 -20.90 25.09 -8.61
C GLU A 373 -20.25 23.76 -8.23
N LYS A 374 -20.79 23.10 -7.18
CA LYS A 374 -20.25 21.85 -6.62
C LYS A 374 -20.61 20.59 -7.41
N THR A 375 -21.77 20.53 -8.04
CA THR A 375 -22.31 19.27 -8.62
C THR A 375 -22.59 19.34 -10.12
N LYS A 376 -22.45 20.53 -10.74
CA LYS A 376 -22.86 20.83 -12.12
C LYS A 376 -24.32 20.51 -12.43
N CYS A 377 -25.16 20.29 -11.41
CA CYS A 377 -26.60 20.10 -11.55
C CYS A 377 -27.29 21.46 -11.69
N LEU A 378 -28.06 21.65 -12.78
CA LEU A 378 -28.66 22.94 -13.14
C LEU A 378 -30.03 23.19 -12.49
N PHE A 379 -30.75 22.15 -12.09
CA PHE A 379 -32.15 22.25 -11.64
C PHE A 379 -32.40 21.38 -10.40
N SER A 380 -33.27 21.85 -9.52
CA SER A 380 -33.73 21.07 -8.35
C SER A 380 -34.62 19.92 -8.79
N LEU A 381 -34.32 18.73 -8.28
CA LEU A 381 -35.12 17.53 -8.48
C LEU A 381 -36.60 17.75 -8.12
N PHE A 382 -36.86 18.42 -6.99
CA PHE A 382 -38.22 18.62 -6.49
C PHE A 382 -39.00 19.72 -7.20
N ARG A 383 -38.32 20.71 -7.80
CA ARG A 383 -38.98 21.72 -8.66
C ARG A 383 -39.40 21.11 -10.00
N ASP A 384 -38.57 20.27 -10.61
CA ASP A 384 -38.87 19.63 -11.89
C ASP A 384 -39.95 18.52 -11.78
N THR A 385 -39.96 17.74 -10.70
CA THR A 385 -41.00 16.71 -10.49
C THR A 385 -42.34 17.27 -9.99
N GLY A 386 -42.36 18.51 -9.47
CA GLY A 386 -43.57 19.18 -8.97
C GLY A 386 -44.69 19.30 -10.01
N HIS A 387 -44.34 19.45 -11.30
CA HIS A 387 -45.32 19.50 -12.38
C HIS A 387 -46.00 18.15 -12.66
N HIS A 388 -45.37 17.02 -12.32
CA HIS A 388 -45.93 15.67 -12.48
C HIS A 388 -46.64 15.12 -11.23
N LEU A 389 -46.24 15.55 -10.03
CA LEU A 389 -46.83 15.10 -8.75
C LEU A 389 -48.31 15.52 -8.58
N ILE A 390 -48.75 16.60 -9.24
CA ILE A 390 -50.13 17.10 -9.16
C ILE A 390 -51.12 16.26 -9.99
N GLN A 391 -50.66 15.49 -10.99
CA GLN A 391 -51.55 14.62 -11.79
C GLN A 391 -51.89 13.30 -11.09
N ASN A 392 -50.97 12.70 -10.32
CA ASN A 392 -51.24 11.40 -9.67
C ASN A 392 -52.19 11.48 -8.47
N ASN A 393 -52.50 12.67 -7.96
CA ASN A 393 -53.52 12.86 -6.93
C ASN A 393 -54.92 13.22 -7.48
N LYS A 394 -55.13 13.19 -8.81
CA LYS A 394 -56.44 13.38 -9.44
C LYS A 394 -56.79 12.25 -10.43
N ILE A 395 -57.76 11.44 -9.97
CA ILE A 395 -58.83 10.79 -10.75
C ILE A 395 -58.51 9.41 -11.34
N GLY A 396 -59.22 8.40 -10.80
CA GLY A 396 -59.57 7.21 -11.55
C GLY A 396 -60.47 7.60 -12.73
N GLY A 397 -60.06 7.23 -13.93
CA GLY A 397 -60.79 7.48 -15.17
C GLY A 397 -59.92 7.14 -16.36
N ILE A 398 -60.20 5.99 -16.97
CA ILE A 398 -59.57 5.45 -18.18
C ILE A 398 -59.65 6.46 -19.33
N ASN A 399 -58.51 6.75 -19.98
CA ASN A 399 -58.35 6.78 -21.45
C ASN A 399 -56.87 6.97 -21.87
N SER A 400 -56.49 6.25 -22.92
CA SER A 400 -55.18 6.10 -23.58
C SER A 400 -54.43 7.40 -23.96
N PRO A 401 -53.08 7.41 -24.01
CA PRO A 401 -52.33 8.49 -24.63
C PRO A 401 -52.07 8.20 -26.12
N LEU A 402 -52.54 9.09 -27.00
CA LEU A 402 -52.11 9.21 -28.39
C LEU A 402 -51.96 10.69 -28.72
N SER A 403 -50.74 11.20 -28.71
CA SER A 403 -50.36 12.35 -29.55
C SER A 403 -48.87 12.31 -29.87
N LYS A 404 -48.59 11.97 -31.14
CA LYS A 404 -47.28 12.08 -31.78
C LYS A 404 -46.87 13.54 -31.87
N LEU A 405 -45.60 13.83 -31.56
CA LEU A 405 -44.92 15.06 -31.94
C LEU A 405 -44.85 15.13 -33.48
N VAL A 406 -45.48 16.13 -34.08
CA VAL A 406 -45.33 16.46 -35.50
C VAL A 406 -44.32 17.59 -35.63
N VAL A 407 -43.20 17.28 -36.28
CA VAL A 407 -42.23 18.23 -36.80
C VAL A 407 -42.83 18.92 -38.03
N SER A 408 -42.82 20.24 -38.07
CA SER A 408 -43.09 21.01 -39.30
C SER A 408 -41.95 22.01 -39.56
N LYS A 409 -41.16 21.72 -40.60
CA LYS A 409 -40.36 22.70 -41.34
C LYS A 409 -41.28 23.43 -42.32
N ASN A 410 -41.09 24.73 -42.51
CA ASN A 410 -41.14 25.37 -43.82
C ASN A 410 -40.39 26.71 -43.84
N LEU A 411 -39.58 26.86 -44.90
CA LEU A 411 -38.81 28.03 -45.31
C LEU A 411 -39.70 29.12 -45.91
N LYS A 412 -39.28 30.40 -45.81
CA LYS A 412 -39.02 31.26 -46.98
C LYS A 412 -38.33 32.58 -46.63
N GLU A 413 -37.43 32.94 -47.53
CA GLU A 413 -36.57 34.13 -47.63
C GLU A 413 -37.38 35.43 -47.87
N ASP A 414 -36.83 36.59 -47.49
CA ASP A 414 -36.49 37.63 -48.48
C ASP A 414 -35.58 38.76 -47.92
N LYS A 415 -34.76 39.32 -48.83
CA LYS A 415 -33.65 40.26 -48.65
C LYS A 415 -34.04 41.74 -48.81
N ALA A 416 -33.38 42.59 -47.99
CA ALA A 416 -32.69 43.88 -48.23
C ALA A 416 -33.28 45.00 -49.13
N VAL A 417 -33.02 46.28 -48.75
CA VAL A 417 -32.29 47.31 -49.56
C VAL A 417 -32.33 48.76 -48.96
N LYS A 418 -31.12 49.36 -48.82
CA LYS A 418 -30.61 50.78 -48.96
C LYS A 418 -31.18 51.95 -48.12
N GLU A 419 -30.37 52.68 -47.31
CA GLU A 419 -29.30 53.71 -47.58
C GLU A 419 -29.79 55.12 -48.01
N LYS A 420 -29.55 56.15 -47.16
CA LYS A 420 -28.89 57.44 -47.54
C LYS A 420 -28.69 58.43 -46.37
N ASP A 421 -27.50 59.03 -46.38
CA ASP A 421 -26.89 60.04 -45.49
C ASP A 421 -27.41 61.49 -45.64
N ILE A 422 -27.24 62.34 -44.59
CA ILE A 422 -26.29 63.50 -44.53
C ILE A 422 -26.59 64.44 -43.31
N GLU A 423 -25.55 64.57 -42.46
CA GLU A 423 -25.00 65.71 -41.66
C GLU A 423 -25.82 66.63 -40.72
N GLY A 424 -25.32 66.78 -39.48
CA GLY A 424 -25.46 67.99 -38.64
C GLY A 424 -25.45 67.80 -37.10
N ARG A 425 -24.28 67.84 -36.44
CA ARG A 425 -24.06 67.93 -34.96
C ARG A 425 -24.27 69.39 -34.46
N PRO A 426 -24.20 69.76 -33.14
CA PRO A 426 -24.15 68.97 -31.89
C PRO A 426 -24.96 69.52 -30.66
N ARG A 427 -25.20 68.70 -29.62
CA ARG A 427 -24.63 68.79 -28.24
C ARG A 427 -25.39 67.89 -27.24
N PRO A 428 -24.75 67.41 -26.15
CA PRO A 428 -25.02 66.10 -25.56
C PRO A 428 -25.77 66.14 -24.22
N GLY A 429 -26.52 65.06 -23.93
CA GLY A 429 -27.10 64.76 -22.62
C GLY A 429 -27.95 63.48 -22.69
N ASP A 430 -27.66 62.55 -21.78
CA ASP A 430 -28.39 61.34 -21.38
C ASP A 430 -28.36 60.05 -22.24
N MET A 431 -27.96 58.98 -21.52
CA MET A 431 -28.40 57.58 -21.54
C MET A 431 -28.30 56.71 -22.82
N GLN A 432 -27.42 55.70 -22.67
CA GLN A 432 -27.56 54.26 -23.00
C GLN A 432 -27.04 53.65 -24.33
N ALA A 433 -26.16 52.65 -24.09
CA ALA A 433 -25.71 51.49 -24.90
C ALA A 433 -24.76 51.80 -26.10
N PRO A 434 -23.86 50.89 -26.59
CA PRO A 434 -23.89 49.41 -26.48
C PRO A 434 -22.52 48.64 -26.46
N SER A 435 -22.66 47.32 -26.29
CA SER A 435 -21.81 46.13 -26.63
C SER A 435 -20.33 46.20 -27.12
N ILE A 436 -19.46 45.54 -26.33
CA ILE A 436 -18.50 44.45 -26.64
C ILE A 436 -17.57 44.57 -27.87
N LYS A 437 -16.27 44.82 -27.62
CA LYS A 437 -15.17 43.86 -27.88
C LYS A 437 -13.86 44.27 -27.20
N SER A 438 -13.46 43.46 -26.22
CA SER A 438 -12.10 43.09 -25.80
C SER A 438 -10.95 44.08 -26.05
N GLN A 439 -10.51 44.74 -24.98
CA GLN A 439 -9.08 44.88 -24.64
C GLN A 439 -8.94 45.23 -23.15
N SER A 440 -8.29 44.33 -22.42
CA SER A 440 -7.59 44.47 -21.14
C SER A 440 -7.75 45.76 -20.32
N SER A 441 -8.39 45.66 -19.16
CA SER A 441 -7.85 46.21 -17.90
C SER A 441 -8.65 45.69 -16.70
N ASP A 442 -7.90 45.30 -15.69
CA ASP A 442 -8.33 44.80 -14.39
C ASP A 442 -9.29 45.74 -13.67
N THR A 443 -10.45 45.21 -13.27
CA THR A 443 -11.10 45.42 -11.96
C THR A 443 -12.35 44.54 -11.86
N PRO A 444 -12.57 43.82 -10.75
CA PRO A 444 -13.73 42.94 -10.59
C PRO A 444 -14.98 43.80 -10.36
N LEU A 445 -15.92 43.77 -11.30
CA LEU A 445 -17.29 44.18 -10.99
C LEU A 445 -17.95 43.00 -10.27
N GLU A 446 -18.10 43.16 -8.96
CA GLU A 446 -19.01 42.41 -8.11
C GLU A 446 -20.38 42.39 -8.79
N PHE A 447 -20.68 41.29 -9.49
CA PHE A 447 -22.05 40.86 -9.66
C PHE A 447 -22.49 40.42 -8.26
N GLU A 448 -23.12 41.30 -7.49
CA GLU A 448 -23.87 40.86 -6.32
C GLU A 448 -24.91 39.84 -6.81
N PRO A 449 -24.78 38.54 -6.47
CA PRO A 449 -25.87 37.64 -6.68
C PRO A 449 -26.96 38.07 -5.70
N SER A 450 -28.17 38.31 -6.21
CA SER A 450 -29.34 38.41 -5.34
C SER A 450 -29.36 37.18 -4.43
N LEU A 451 -29.03 37.37 -3.15
CA LEU A 451 -29.05 36.33 -2.13
C LEU A 451 -30.48 35.82 -2.01
N SER A 452 -30.77 34.68 -2.66
CA SER A 452 -31.96 33.90 -2.40
C SER A 452 -31.80 33.28 -1.01
N HIS A 453 -32.19 34.04 0.02
CA HIS A 453 -32.09 33.56 1.39
C HIS A 453 -33.11 32.41 1.59
N ASN A 454 -32.63 31.21 1.91
CA ASN A 454 -33.45 30.06 2.28
C ASN A 454 -33.41 29.89 3.82
N PRO A 455 -34.16 30.70 4.59
CA PRO A 455 -34.09 30.70 6.05
C PRO A 455 -34.60 29.41 6.69
N GLU A 456 -35.53 28.70 6.03
CA GLU A 456 -36.01 27.41 6.52
C GLU A 456 -34.94 26.32 6.39
N GLY A 457 -34.20 26.30 5.28
CA GLY A 457 -33.07 25.40 5.08
C GLY A 457 -31.91 25.67 6.05
N GLN A 458 -31.72 26.91 6.48
CA GLN A 458 -30.68 27.28 7.45
C GLN A 458 -30.85 26.55 8.80
N GLN A 459 -32.08 26.20 9.17
CA GLN A 459 -32.35 25.45 10.40
C GLN A 459 -31.71 24.05 10.42
N TYR A 460 -31.40 23.46 9.26
CA TYR A 460 -30.65 22.20 9.23
C TYR A 460 -29.22 22.38 9.73
N VAL A 461 -28.56 23.48 9.35
CA VAL A 461 -27.18 23.79 9.77
C VAL A 461 -27.17 24.14 11.26
N GLU A 462 -28.11 24.95 11.72
CA GLU A 462 -28.26 25.30 13.15
C GLU A 462 -28.49 24.07 14.03
N ALA A 463 -29.27 23.11 13.54
CA ALA A 463 -29.51 21.86 14.25
C ALA A 463 -28.33 20.87 14.12
N GLY A 464 -27.40 21.07 13.19
CA GLY A 464 -26.35 20.10 12.85
C GLY A 464 -26.92 18.84 12.18
N THR A 465 -27.94 18.98 11.34
CA THR A 465 -28.60 17.85 10.69
C THR A 465 -27.65 17.13 9.73
N TYR A 466 -27.67 15.81 9.76
CA TYR A 466 -26.98 14.95 8.79
C TYR A 466 -27.85 13.76 8.39
N ILE A 467 -27.66 13.26 7.17
CA ILE A 467 -28.31 12.06 6.66
C ILE A 467 -27.33 10.89 6.63
N VAL A 468 -27.83 9.70 6.95
CA VAL A 468 -27.10 8.45 6.77
C VAL A 468 -27.63 7.77 5.52
N LEU A 469 -26.75 7.64 4.52
CA LEU A 469 -27.05 7.11 3.20
C LEU A 469 -26.02 6.03 2.84
N GLU A 470 -26.50 4.98 2.21
CA GLU A 470 -25.67 3.93 1.61
C GLU A 470 -25.96 3.83 0.12
N ILE A 471 -24.90 3.73 -0.68
CA ILE A 471 -24.94 3.48 -2.11
C ILE A 471 -24.10 2.25 -2.39
N GLN A 472 -24.71 1.22 -2.95
CA GLN A 472 -24.10 -0.07 -3.23
C GLN A 472 -24.29 -0.44 -4.70
N LEU A 473 -23.25 -1.04 -5.28
CA LEU A 473 -23.22 -1.62 -6.62
C LEU A 473 -22.94 -3.11 -6.52
N ASP A 474 -23.53 -3.92 -7.39
CA ASP A 474 -23.23 -5.36 -7.44
C ASP A 474 -21.81 -5.61 -7.99
N LYS A 475 -21.38 -4.78 -8.95
CA LYS A 475 -20.03 -4.78 -9.53
C LYS A 475 -19.31 -3.47 -9.22
N ALA A 476 -18.00 -3.53 -8.97
CA ALA A 476 -17.21 -2.31 -8.80
C ALA A 476 -17.16 -1.54 -10.12
N LEU A 477 -17.27 -0.21 -10.09
CA LEU A 477 -17.17 0.61 -11.31
C LEU A 477 -15.79 0.42 -11.95
N VAL A 478 -14.75 0.37 -11.12
CA VAL A 478 -13.39 0.06 -11.55
C VAL A 478 -13.03 -1.33 -11.00
N PRO A 479 -12.82 -2.35 -11.84
CA PRO A 479 -12.42 -3.66 -11.36
C PRO A 479 -10.99 -3.59 -10.80
N LYS A 480 -10.77 -4.22 -9.64
CA LYS A 480 -9.43 -4.41 -9.07
C LYS A 480 -8.71 -5.54 -9.83
N ARG A 481 -7.42 -5.36 -10.12
CA ARG A 481 -6.59 -6.44 -10.68
C ARG A 481 -6.47 -7.56 -9.66
N MET A 482 -6.57 -8.81 -10.11
CA MET A 482 -6.50 -9.96 -9.22
C MET A 482 -5.04 -10.21 -8.80
N PRO A 483 -4.76 -10.58 -7.53
CA PRO A 483 -3.40 -10.88 -7.08
C PRO A 483 -2.70 -11.94 -7.93
N GLU A 484 -3.43 -12.96 -8.41
CA GLU A 484 -2.89 -14.01 -9.26
C GLU A 484 -2.53 -13.53 -10.68
N GLU A 485 -3.13 -12.42 -11.13
CA GLU A 485 -2.74 -11.78 -12.37
C GLU A 485 -1.45 -10.97 -12.20
N LEU A 486 -1.32 -10.25 -11.09
CA LEU A 486 -0.12 -9.46 -10.77
C LEU A 486 1.09 -10.37 -10.57
N ASP A 487 0.97 -11.43 -9.77
CA ASP A 487 2.03 -12.42 -9.56
C ASP A 487 2.50 -13.07 -10.88
N ARG A 488 1.56 -13.41 -11.77
CA ARG A 488 1.91 -13.92 -13.11
C ARG A 488 2.69 -12.90 -13.94
N ARG A 489 2.27 -11.63 -13.95
CA ARG A 489 2.97 -10.57 -14.69
C ARG A 489 4.36 -10.31 -14.13
N VAL A 490 4.51 -10.28 -12.80
CA VAL A 490 5.82 -10.13 -12.14
C VAL A 490 6.74 -11.32 -12.49
N LYS A 491 6.20 -12.55 -12.50
CA LYS A 491 6.93 -13.76 -12.95
C LYS A 491 7.35 -13.70 -14.41
N ASP A 492 6.49 -13.22 -15.30
CA ASP A 492 6.79 -13.08 -16.72
C ASP A 492 7.86 -12.00 -16.95
N MET A 493 7.86 -10.93 -16.15
CA MET A 493 8.85 -9.86 -16.22
C MET A 493 10.21 -10.27 -15.67
N ILE A 494 10.25 -11.07 -14.60
CA ILE A 494 11.48 -11.50 -13.92
C ILE A 494 11.44 -13.03 -13.76
N PRO A 495 11.72 -13.79 -14.84
CA PRO A 495 11.74 -15.23 -14.75
C PRO A 495 12.92 -15.70 -13.89
N PRO A 496 12.73 -16.73 -13.05
CA PRO A 496 13.83 -17.29 -12.27
C PRO A 496 14.89 -17.82 -13.23
N ARG A 497 16.13 -17.34 -13.04
CA ARG A 497 17.24 -17.72 -13.93
C ARG A 497 17.40 -19.24 -13.91
N PRO A 498 17.40 -19.93 -15.06
CA PRO A 498 17.63 -21.36 -15.08
C PRO A 498 18.99 -21.65 -14.45
N PRO A 499 19.11 -22.70 -13.61
CA PRO A 499 20.36 -23.02 -12.97
C PRO A 499 21.42 -23.21 -14.04
N LEU A 500 22.51 -22.44 -13.93
CA LEU A 500 23.66 -22.59 -14.82
C LEU A 500 24.05 -24.07 -14.79
N THR A 501 23.97 -24.76 -15.92
CA THR A 501 24.38 -26.16 -16.01
C THR A 501 25.83 -26.24 -15.55
N ARG A 502 26.08 -26.81 -14.36
CA ARG A 502 27.44 -26.99 -13.82
C ARG A 502 28.18 -27.97 -14.72
N ARG A 503 28.87 -27.47 -15.73
CA ARG A 503 29.80 -28.24 -16.57
C ARG A 503 31.19 -28.24 -15.92
N THR A 504 31.34 -28.90 -14.77
CA THR A 504 32.64 -28.96 -14.06
C THR A 504 33.06 -30.35 -13.58
N GLY A 505 32.17 -31.35 -13.60
CA GLY A 505 32.50 -32.71 -13.16
C GLY A 505 33.61 -33.39 -13.98
N GLY A 506 33.66 -33.15 -15.30
CA GLY A 506 34.67 -33.72 -16.20
C GLY A 506 36.06 -33.09 -16.01
N ALA A 507 36.13 -31.76 -15.94
CA ALA A 507 37.38 -31.01 -15.81
C ALA A 507 38.06 -31.25 -14.45
N GLN A 508 37.31 -31.22 -13.34
CA GLN A 508 37.85 -31.49 -12.00
C GLN A 508 38.38 -32.93 -11.89
N LYS A 509 37.65 -33.91 -12.46
CA LYS A 509 38.10 -35.30 -12.52
C LYS A 509 39.38 -35.45 -13.37
N ALA A 510 39.48 -34.74 -14.50
CA ALA A 510 40.68 -34.75 -15.34
C ALA A 510 41.92 -34.18 -14.61
N VAL A 511 41.75 -33.11 -13.85
CA VAL A 511 42.83 -32.53 -13.02
C VAL A 511 43.22 -33.48 -11.88
N SER A 512 42.25 -34.10 -11.20
CA SER A 512 42.51 -35.10 -10.16
C SER A 512 43.23 -36.34 -10.72
N ASP A 513 42.87 -36.80 -11.91
CA ASP A 513 43.54 -37.92 -12.57
C ASP A 513 44.99 -37.56 -12.92
N TYR A 514 45.24 -36.32 -13.39
CA TYR A 514 46.59 -35.81 -13.64
C TYR A 514 47.42 -35.72 -12.37
N HIS A 515 46.87 -35.18 -11.27
CA HIS A 515 47.52 -35.18 -9.97
C HIS A 515 47.88 -36.60 -9.53
N MET A 516 46.98 -37.57 -9.69
CA MET A 516 47.24 -38.98 -9.35
C MET A 516 48.40 -39.57 -10.18
N GLN A 517 48.49 -39.26 -11.48
CA GLN A 517 49.62 -39.71 -12.31
C GLN A 517 50.94 -39.07 -11.86
N ILE A 518 50.96 -37.77 -11.56
CA ILE A 518 52.15 -37.09 -11.05
C ILE A 518 52.63 -37.72 -9.73
N LYS A 519 51.72 -38.03 -8.81
CA LYS A 519 52.04 -38.70 -7.54
C LYS A 519 52.58 -40.12 -7.73
N ASN A 520 52.09 -40.86 -8.73
CA ASN A 520 52.60 -42.20 -9.03
C ASN A 520 53.98 -42.16 -9.67
N ILE A 521 54.20 -41.21 -10.59
CA ILE A 521 55.49 -41.00 -11.25
C ILE A 521 56.53 -40.50 -10.25
N SER A 522 56.18 -39.57 -9.37
CA SER A 522 57.10 -39.07 -8.34
C SER A 522 57.54 -40.18 -7.38
N ARG A 523 56.63 -41.05 -6.94
CA ARG A 523 56.98 -42.25 -6.15
C ARG A 523 57.88 -43.21 -6.92
N ALA A 524 57.58 -43.50 -8.20
CA ALA A 524 58.39 -44.41 -9.00
C ALA A 524 59.80 -43.87 -9.26
N ILE A 525 59.95 -42.55 -9.45
CA ILE A 525 61.26 -41.89 -9.57
C ILE A 525 61.99 -41.93 -8.23
N LEU A 526 61.29 -41.68 -7.12
CA LEU A 526 61.85 -41.73 -5.78
C LEU A 526 62.34 -43.15 -5.43
N ASP A 527 61.57 -44.18 -5.75
CA ASP A 527 61.95 -45.59 -5.55
C ASP A 527 63.20 -45.96 -6.36
N GLU A 528 63.29 -45.48 -7.61
CA GLU A 528 64.47 -45.70 -8.45
C GLU A 528 65.71 -44.97 -7.91
N TYR A 529 65.52 -43.74 -7.43
CA TYR A 529 66.56 -42.98 -6.76
C TYR A 529 67.06 -43.69 -5.49
N HIS A 530 66.16 -44.20 -4.65
CA HIS A 530 66.52 -45.01 -3.48
C HIS A 530 67.21 -46.32 -3.87
N ARG A 531 66.81 -46.96 -4.98
CA ARG A 531 67.47 -48.18 -5.48
C ARG A 531 68.91 -47.91 -5.91
N MET A 532 69.17 -46.78 -6.58
CA MET A 532 70.49 -46.42 -7.09
C MET A 532 71.41 -45.85 -6.00
N PHE A 533 70.87 -44.97 -5.14
CA PHE A 533 71.66 -44.15 -4.22
C PHE A 533 71.33 -44.36 -2.74
N GLY A 534 70.30 -45.14 -2.39
CA GLY A 534 69.82 -45.28 -1.00
C GLY A 534 70.85 -45.86 -0.02
N LYS A 535 71.85 -46.61 -0.49
CA LYS A 535 72.97 -47.08 0.35
C LYS A 535 74.03 -46.01 0.63
N GLN A 536 74.13 -44.97 -0.22
CA GLN A 536 75.04 -43.83 -0.05
C GLN A 536 74.39 -42.75 0.82
N VAL A 537 73.09 -42.49 0.63
CA VAL A 537 72.30 -41.55 1.43
C VAL A 537 72.22 -41.97 2.91
N ALA A 538 72.21 -43.28 3.21
CA ALA A 538 72.22 -43.77 4.59
C ALA A 538 73.59 -43.68 5.31
N LYS A 539 74.70 -43.42 4.59
CA LYS A 539 76.06 -43.36 5.14
C LYS A 539 76.63 -41.95 5.28
N LEU A 540 76.02 -40.95 4.64
CA LEU A 540 76.44 -39.56 4.72
C LEU A 540 75.25 -38.73 5.23
N GLY A 541 75.26 -38.43 6.53
CA GLY A 541 74.27 -37.57 7.14
C GLY A 541 74.54 -36.10 6.79
N SER A 542 73.57 -35.50 6.12
CA SER A 542 73.24 -34.06 6.09
C SER A 542 74.30 -33.02 5.70
N ASP A 543 75.23 -33.33 4.79
CA ASP A 543 75.82 -32.31 3.91
C ASP A 543 76.28 -32.99 2.62
N MET A 544 75.54 -32.77 1.53
CA MET A 544 75.84 -33.26 0.19
C MET A 544 76.22 -32.06 -0.67
N ASP A 545 77.40 -32.09 -1.30
CA ASP A 545 77.85 -31.02 -2.19
C ASP A 545 76.93 -30.88 -3.42
N SER A 546 76.64 -29.63 -3.83
CA SER A 546 75.78 -29.31 -4.98
C SER A 546 76.23 -30.02 -6.28
N GLU A 547 77.55 -30.16 -6.48
CA GLU A 547 78.12 -30.89 -7.62
C GLU A 547 77.79 -32.39 -7.59
N THR A 548 77.85 -33.03 -6.41
CA THR A 548 77.47 -34.45 -6.28
C THR A 548 75.98 -34.68 -6.50
N LEU A 549 75.12 -33.71 -6.17
CA LEU A 549 73.69 -33.80 -6.41
C LEU A 549 73.36 -33.69 -7.91
N GLU A 550 74.05 -32.79 -8.62
CA GLU A 550 73.92 -32.64 -10.07
C GLU A 550 74.43 -33.89 -10.81
N GLU A 551 75.52 -34.50 -10.35
CA GLU A 551 76.02 -35.78 -10.88
C GLU A 551 75.04 -36.94 -10.65
N GLN A 552 74.48 -37.08 -9.44
CA GLN A 552 73.46 -38.09 -9.14
C GLN A 552 72.20 -37.91 -10.00
N LYS A 553 71.77 -36.66 -10.21
CA LYS A 553 70.66 -36.32 -11.11
C LYS A 553 70.96 -36.69 -12.56
N CYS A 554 72.18 -36.46 -13.04
CA CYS A 554 72.60 -36.85 -14.38
C CYS A 554 72.59 -38.37 -14.56
N GLN A 555 73.08 -39.13 -13.56
CA GLN A 555 73.07 -40.58 -13.56
C GLN A 555 71.65 -41.16 -13.48
N LEU A 556 70.78 -40.60 -12.64
CA LEU A 556 69.38 -40.99 -12.57
C LEU A 556 68.66 -40.75 -13.90
N ASN A 557 68.86 -39.58 -14.51
CA ASN A 557 68.27 -39.26 -15.81
C ASN A 557 68.78 -40.19 -16.91
N TYR A 558 70.06 -40.57 -16.89
CA TYR A 558 70.61 -41.55 -17.82
C TYR A 558 69.93 -42.91 -17.66
N GLU A 559 69.82 -43.42 -16.43
CA GLU A 559 69.20 -44.72 -16.15
C GLU A 559 67.70 -44.74 -16.49
N LEU A 560 66.97 -43.67 -16.18
CA LEU A 560 65.54 -43.55 -16.52
C LEU A 560 65.32 -43.55 -18.05
N ASN A 561 66.25 -42.98 -18.83
CA ASN A 561 66.21 -43.00 -20.28
C ASN A 561 66.60 -44.37 -20.88
N CYS A 562 67.68 -44.99 -20.38
CA CYS A 562 68.15 -46.29 -20.88
C CYS A 562 67.22 -47.45 -20.50
N SER A 563 66.57 -47.40 -19.35
CA SER A 563 65.61 -48.41 -18.88
C SER A 563 64.24 -48.33 -19.57
N GLY A 564 63.98 -47.29 -20.37
CA GLY A 564 62.68 -47.04 -20.99
C GLY A 564 61.58 -46.53 -20.03
N LYS A 565 61.88 -46.38 -18.73
CA LYS A 565 60.93 -45.88 -17.72
C LYS A 565 60.52 -44.43 -17.99
N TYR A 566 61.45 -43.58 -18.44
CA TYR A 566 61.15 -42.20 -18.83
C TYR A 566 60.08 -42.12 -19.92
N PHE A 567 60.16 -43.00 -20.93
CA PHE A 567 59.17 -43.09 -21.99
C PHE A 567 57.80 -43.55 -21.48
N ALA A 568 57.77 -44.50 -20.54
CA ALA A 568 56.54 -44.96 -19.90
C ALA A 568 55.83 -43.84 -19.11
N PHE A 569 56.57 -43.04 -18.35
CA PHE A 569 56.03 -41.88 -17.63
C PHE A 569 55.47 -40.82 -18.58
N LYS A 570 56.17 -40.55 -19.69
CA LYS A 570 55.74 -39.60 -20.72
C LYS A 570 54.40 -40.03 -21.36
N GLU A 571 54.23 -41.31 -21.68
CA GLU A 571 52.98 -41.80 -22.28
C GLU A 571 51.81 -41.79 -21.27
N GLN A 572 52.07 -42.10 -19.99
CA GLN A 572 51.06 -41.98 -18.93
C GLN A 572 50.56 -40.53 -18.74
N LEU A 573 51.48 -39.56 -18.71
CA LEU A 573 51.12 -38.15 -18.58
C LEU A 573 50.36 -37.65 -19.81
N LYS A 574 50.76 -38.07 -21.02
CA LYS A 574 50.08 -37.71 -22.26
C LYS A 574 48.58 -38.04 -22.22
N HIS A 575 48.17 -39.20 -21.71
CA HIS A 575 46.75 -39.55 -21.58
C HIS A 575 45.99 -38.62 -20.61
N ALA A 576 46.61 -38.27 -19.48
CA ALA A 576 46.02 -37.34 -18.51
C ALA A 576 45.93 -35.91 -19.07
N VAL A 577 46.96 -35.44 -19.77
CA VAL A 577 46.98 -34.13 -20.43
C VAL A 577 45.94 -34.04 -21.54
N VAL A 578 45.80 -35.06 -22.39
CA VAL A 578 44.75 -35.10 -23.43
C VAL A 578 43.36 -35.00 -22.81
N LYS A 579 43.14 -35.66 -21.66
CA LYS A 579 41.88 -35.56 -20.92
C LYS A 579 41.64 -34.14 -20.39
N ILE A 580 42.67 -33.45 -19.91
CA ILE A 580 42.58 -32.03 -19.51
C ILE A 580 42.26 -31.14 -20.71
N VAL A 581 42.94 -31.31 -21.84
CA VAL A 581 42.67 -30.52 -23.06
C VAL A 581 41.23 -30.71 -23.54
N ARG A 582 40.72 -31.94 -23.48
CA ARG A 582 39.35 -32.27 -23.89
C ARG A 582 38.29 -31.76 -22.91
N GLU A 583 38.48 -31.97 -21.60
CA GLU A 583 37.45 -31.73 -20.58
C GLU A 583 37.50 -30.31 -19.99
N LYS A 584 38.69 -29.70 -19.90
CA LYS A 584 38.90 -28.34 -19.36
C LYS A 584 38.91 -27.29 -20.47
N TYR A 585 39.67 -27.52 -21.54
CA TYR A 585 39.82 -26.56 -22.63
C TYR A 585 38.83 -26.77 -23.79
N LEU A 586 38.10 -27.89 -23.80
CA LEU A 586 37.08 -28.24 -24.83
C LEU A 586 37.61 -28.18 -26.27
N LYS A 587 38.93 -28.35 -26.46
CA LYS A 587 39.57 -28.33 -27.79
C LYS A 587 39.57 -29.74 -28.37
N THR A 588 38.59 -30.03 -29.23
CA THR A 588 38.47 -31.31 -29.95
C THR A 588 38.77 -31.20 -31.45
N THR A 589 39.06 -30.00 -31.95
CA THR A 589 39.35 -29.70 -33.36
C THR A 589 40.77 -29.15 -33.53
N SER A 590 41.31 -29.21 -34.74
CA SER A 590 42.62 -28.64 -35.09
C SER A 590 42.58 -27.11 -35.03
N PHE A 591 43.69 -26.49 -34.63
CA PHE A 591 43.86 -25.03 -34.64
C PHE A 591 43.99 -24.49 -36.06
N GLU A 592 43.47 -23.28 -36.31
CA GLU A 592 43.45 -22.66 -37.63
C GLU A 592 44.75 -21.91 -37.95
N SER A 593 45.47 -21.44 -36.92
CA SER A 593 46.76 -20.76 -37.06
C SER A 593 47.87 -21.35 -36.18
N GLN A 594 49.11 -21.25 -36.64
CA GLN A 594 50.29 -21.71 -35.89
C GLN A 594 50.53 -20.87 -34.63
N GLU A 595 50.15 -19.58 -34.64
CA GLU A 595 50.30 -18.67 -33.49
C GLU A 595 49.31 -19.00 -32.36
N GLU A 596 48.07 -19.36 -32.69
CA GLU A 596 47.09 -19.84 -31.70
C GLU A 596 47.53 -21.15 -31.04
N LEU A 597 48.12 -22.06 -31.82
CA LEU A 597 48.67 -23.31 -31.29
C LEU A 597 49.82 -23.03 -30.31
N GLN A 598 50.75 -22.13 -30.63
CA GLN A 598 51.87 -21.80 -29.74
C GLN A 598 51.42 -21.10 -28.45
N THR A 599 50.43 -20.21 -28.56
CA THR A 599 49.83 -19.52 -27.40
C THR A 599 49.14 -20.52 -26.48
N PHE A 600 48.35 -21.43 -27.07
CA PHE A 600 47.67 -22.49 -26.33
C PHE A 600 48.65 -23.47 -25.66
N ILE A 601 49.72 -23.86 -26.35
CA ILE A 601 50.76 -24.73 -25.77
C ILE A 601 51.42 -24.03 -24.57
N SER A 602 51.69 -22.74 -24.66
CA SER A 602 52.30 -21.96 -23.58
C SER A 602 51.37 -21.86 -22.36
N GLU A 603 50.09 -21.58 -22.58
CA GLU A 603 49.07 -21.54 -21.53
C GLU A 603 48.87 -22.92 -20.87
N LEU A 604 48.80 -23.98 -21.69
CA LEU A 604 48.68 -25.35 -21.21
C LEU A 604 49.92 -25.76 -20.41
N TYR A 605 51.12 -25.38 -20.85
CA TYR A 605 52.37 -25.66 -20.14
C TYR A 605 52.38 -25.01 -18.76
N VAL A 606 52.08 -23.71 -18.67
CA VAL A 606 51.99 -22.99 -17.38
C VAL A 606 51.00 -23.69 -16.45
N PHE A 607 49.80 -23.99 -16.95
CA PHE A 607 48.78 -24.68 -16.16
C PHE A 607 49.22 -26.07 -15.67
N LEU A 608 49.83 -26.88 -16.54
CA LEU A 608 50.28 -28.22 -16.17
C LEU A 608 51.42 -28.21 -15.15
N VAL A 609 52.31 -27.22 -15.23
CA VAL A 609 53.41 -27.01 -14.29
C VAL A 609 52.87 -26.59 -12.93
N ASP A 610 51.95 -25.62 -12.88
CA ASP A 610 51.31 -25.20 -11.63
C ASP A 610 50.59 -26.36 -10.94
N GLN A 611 49.79 -27.13 -11.70
CA GLN A 611 49.10 -28.29 -11.16
C GLN A 611 50.05 -29.43 -10.74
N MET A 612 51.20 -29.55 -11.40
CA MET A 612 52.24 -30.49 -10.98
C MET A 612 52.85 -30.07 -9.65
N HIS A 613 53.18 -28.77 -9.46
CA HIS A 613 53.68 -28.26 -8.18
C HIS A 613 52.66 -28.48 -7.05
N VAL A 614 51.37 -28.23 -7.30
CA VAL A 614 50.31 -28.53 -6.34
C VAL A 614 50.30 -30.02 -5.98
N ALA A 615 50.36 -30.92 -6.96
CA ALA A 615 50.35 -32.36 -6.72
C ALA A 615 51.60 -32.86 -5.95
N LEU A 616 52.78 -32.30 -6.25
CA LEU A 616 54.05 -32.65 -5.61
C LEU A 616 54.12 -32.12 -4.18
N ASN A 617 53.69 -30.89 -3.94
CA ASN A 617 53.62 -30.27 -2.61
C ASN A 617 52.62 -31.00 -1.70
N GLN A 618 51.58 -31.63 -2.27
CA GLN A 618 50.68 -32.51 -1.51
C GLN A 618 51.31 -33.87 -1.14
N THR A 619 52.39 -34.30 -1.80
CA THR A 619 53.06 -35.59 -1.54
C THR A 619 54.30 -35.49 -0.68
N MET A 620 54.95 -34.33 -0.65
CA MET A 620 56.09 -34.04 0.21
C MET A 620 55.61 -33.09 1.30
N PRO A 621 55.32 -33.56 2.53
CA PRO A 621 55.10 -32.64 3.64
C PRO A 621 56.48 -32.14 4.08
N ASP A 622 56.85 -30.95 3.61
CA ASP A 622 57.86 -30.14 4.30
C ASP A 622 57.11 -29.12 5.17
N ASP A 623 57.43 -29.14 6.46
CA ASP A 623 57.10 -28.08 7.41
C ASP A 623 57.57 -26.74 6.82
N VAL A 624 56.82 -25.67 7.10
CA VAL A 624 56.96 -24.32 6.51
C VAL A 624 56.24 -24.16 5.17
N GLN A 625 54.91 -24.20 5.23
CA GLN A 625 54.10 -23.28 4.43
C GLN A 625 53.51 -22.22 5.35
N HIS A 626 53.87 -20.96 5.11
CA HIS A 626 53.02 -19.83 5.46
C HIS A 626 51.63 -20.13 4.89
N ALA A 627 50.75 -20.62 5.76
CA ALA A 627 49.32 -20.57 5.50
C ALA A 627 49.01 -19.08 5.30
N LEU A 628 48.70 -18.67 4.08
CA LEU A 628 47.93 -17.44 3.87
C LEU A 628 46.62 -17.67 4.64
N SER A 629 46.57 -17.19 5.87
CA SER A 629 45.37 -17.17 6.69
C SER A 629 44.32 -16.44 5.89
N THR A 630 43.38 -17.19 5.32
CA THR A 630 42.22 -16.63 4.64
C THR A 630 41.45 -15.89 5.72
N ILE A 631 41.49 -14.57 5.67
CA ILE A 631 40.89 -13.69 6.68
C ILE A 631 39.39 -14.00 6.73
N TYR A 632 38.91 -14.49 7.88
CA TYR A 632 37.48 -14.67 8.14
C TYR A 632 36.87 -13.33 8.58
N THR A 633 36.85 -12.33 7.70
CA THR A 633 36.05 -11.12 7.91
C THR A 633 34.58 -11.55 7.93
N SER A 634 33.80 -11.20 8.94
CA SER A 634 32.36 -11.51 8.95
C SER A 634 31.60 -10.68 7.91
N ASN A 635 30.42 -11.14 7.47
CA ASN A 635 29.60 -10.39 6.51
C ASN A 635 29.12 -9.04 7.07
N GLU A 636 28.91 -8.94 8.39
CA GLU A 636 28.58 -7.68 9.07
C GLU A 636 29.76 -6.70 9.05
N GLN A 637 30.98 -7.19 9.26
CA GLN A 637 32.19 -6.36 9.13
C GLN A 637 32.40 -5.87 7.70
N LEU A 638 32.15 -6.71 6.70
CA LEU A 638 32.20 -6.28 5.29
C LEU A 638 31.16 -5.19 4.98
N ARG A 639 29.96 -5.27 5.58
CA ARG A 639 28.95 -4.20 5.47
C ARG A 639 29.47 -2.89 6.04
N LEU A 640 30.07 -2.95 7.23
CA LEU A 640 30.65 -1.79 7.89
C LEU A 640 31.77 -1.17 7.03
N PHE A 641 32.64 -1.99 6.44
CA PHE A 641 33.74 -1.50 5.58
C PHE A 641 33.22 -0.88 4.29
N ALA A 642 32.17 -1.45 3.70
CA ALA A 642 31.51 -0.88 2.53
C ALA A 642 30.93 0.51 2.85
N PHE A 643 30.23 0.63 3.98
CA PHE A 643 29.67 1.89 4.44
C PHE A 643 30.74 2.93 4.80
N GLU A 644 31.82 2.53 5.47
CA GLU A 644 32.97 3.42 5.72
C GLU A 644 33.59 3.93 4.42
N ALA A 645 33.73 3.07 3.42
CA ALA A 645 34.25 3.47 2.11
C ALA A 645 33.30 4.43 1.38
N GLU A 646 31.99 4.21 1.47
CA GLU A 646 30.94 5.09 0.93
C GLU A 646 31.02 6.50 1.52
N VAL A 647 31.08 6.61 2.86
CA VAL A 647 31.15 7.90 3.57
C VAL A 647 32.48 8.63 3.33
N ASN A 648 33.56 7.89 3.07
CA ASN A 648 34.85 8.46 2.68
C ASN A 648 34.96 8.78 1.18
N GLU A 649 33.88 8.66 0.41
CA GLU A 649 33.83 8.84 -1.05
C GLU A 649 34.75 7.89 -1.84
N ASN A 650 35.19 6.78 -1.24
CA ASN A 650 36.00 5.74 -1.86
C ASN A 650 35.11 4.69 -2.54
N PHE A 651 34.33 5.12 -3.54
CA PHE A 651 33.30 4.28 -4.18
C PHE A 651 33.83 2.99 -4.82
N GLU A 652 35.06 3.01 -5.35
CA GLU A 652 35.69 1.81 -5.93
C GLU A 652 35.87 0.70 -4.89
N MET A 653 36.31 1.06 -3.68
CA MET A 653 36.52 0.10 -2.60
C MET A 653 35.19 -0.35 -2.00
N ALA A 654 34.22 0.56 -1.88
CA ALA A 654 32.86 0.22 -1.44
C ALA A 654 32.22 -0.83 -2.34
N ALA A 655 32.34 -0.68 -3.67
CA ALA A 655 31.85 -1.65 -4.64
C ALA A 655 32.49 -3.04 -4.44
N VAL A 656 33.81 -3.10 -4.23
CA VAL A 656 34.52 -4.38 -3.98
C VAL A 656 33.98 -5.09 -2.73
N TYR A 657 33.76 -4.36 -1.62
CA TYR A 657 33.23 -4.97 -0.41
C TYR A 657 31.79 -5.48 -0.57
N TYR A 658 30.93 -4.73 -1.27
CA TYR A 658 29.58 -5.20 -1.57
C TYR A 658 29.59 -6.43 -2.50
N GLU A 659 30.42 -6.42 -3.55
CA GLU A 659 30.58 -7.57 -4.45
C GLU A 659 31.12 -8.79 -3.72
N GLU A 660 32.05 -8.63 -2.78
CA GLU A 660 32.56 -9.72 -1.96
C GLU A 660 31.45 -10.35 -1.10
N ARG A 661 30.57 -9.54 -0.50
CA ARG A 661 29.39 -10.03 0.24
C ARG A 661 28.46 -10.86 -0.66
N LEU A 662 28.25 -10.41 -1.90
CA LEU A 662 27.43 -11.12 -2.89
C LEU A 662 28.06 -12.45 -3.33
N VAL A 663 29.39 -12.51 -3.48
CA VAL A 663 30.11 -13.73 -3.87
C VAL A 663 30.07 -14.76 -2.76
N ARG A 664 30.20 -14.34 -1.49
CA ARG A 664 30.16 -15.21 -0.31
C ARG A 664 28.78 -15.83 -0.12
N GLU A 665 27.72 -15.01 -0.21
CA GLU A 665 26.34 -15.45 -0.01
C GLU A 665 25.41 -14.95 -1.14
N PRO A 666 25.44 -15.60 -2.31
CA PRO A 666 24.68 -15.15 -3.48
C PRO A 666 23.16 -15.36 -3.35
N GLN A 667 22.72 -16.13 -2.35
CA GLN A 667 21.30 -16.41 -2.08
C GLN A 667 20.70 -15.47 -1.03
N ASN A 668 21.52 -14.68 -0.34
CA ASN A 668 21.01 -13.76 0.67
C ASN A 668 20.44 -12.51 -0.03
N LEU A 669 19.15 -12.25 0.22
CA LEU A 669 18.41 -11.16 -0.41
C LEU A 669 18.91 -9.78 0.04
N GLU A 670 19.30 -9.63 1.31
CA GLU A 670 19.69 -8.33 1.87
C GLU A 670 20.98 -7.81 1.22
N HIS A 671 21.91 -8.70 0.87
CA HIS A 671 23.14 -8.31 0.17
C HIS A 671 22.87 -7.68 -1.20
N TRP A 672 21.89 -8.19 -1.94
CA TRP A 672 21.48 -7.61 -3.22
C TRP A 672 20.80 -6.25 -3.05
N LEU A 673 20.03 -6.08 -1.97
CA LEU A 673 19.40 -4.79 -1.67
C LEU A 673 20.41 -3.73 -1.23
N ASP A 674 21.36 -4.09 -0.36
CA ASP A 674 22.43 -3.19 0.10
C ASP A 674 23.27 -2.70 -1.09
N TYR A 675 23.70 -3.60 -1.99
CA TYR A 675 24.46 -3.21 -3.19
C TYR A 675 23.62 -2.38 -4.17
N GLY A 676 22.33 -2.72 -4.33
CA GLY A 676 21.42 -1.92 -5.16
C GLY A 676 21.19 -0.50 -4.62
N ALA A 677 21.10 -0.33 -3.29
CA ALA A 677 21.03 0.99 -2.65
C ALA A 677 22.32 1.80 -2.83
N PHE A 678 23.49 1.14 -2.75
CA PHE A 678 24.77 1.76 -3.10
C PHE A 678 24.80 2.19 -4.58
N CYS A 679 24.33 1.36 -5.51
CA CYS A 679 24.26 1.74 -6.92
C CYS A 679 23.33 2.94 -7.17
N LEU A 680 22.22 3.07 -6.42
CA LEU A 680 21.36 4.26 -6.47
C LEU A 680 22.10 5.52 -6.02
N LEU A 681 22.92 5.43 -4.96
CA LEU A 681 23.76 6.55 -4.51
C LEU A 681 24.77 6.99 -5.57
N THR A 682 25.40 6.03 -6.26
CA THR A 682 26.34 6.31 -7.35
C THR A 682 25.66 6.61 -8.69
N GLU A 683 24.33 6.71 -8.71
CA GLU A 683 23.49 6.93 -9.91
C GLU A 683 23.63 5.86 -11.01
N ASP A 684 24.09 4.65 -10.66
CA ASP A 684 24.18 3.49 -11.57
C ASP A 684 22.84 2.72 -11.57
N ASN A 685 21.84 3.33 -12.20
CA ASN A 685 20.47 2.82 -12.26
C ASN A 685 20.37 1.42 -12.89
N ILE A 686 21.28 1.08 -13.81
CA ILE A 686 21.26 -0.21 -14.52
C ILE A 686 21.67 -1.33 -13.56
N LYS A 687 22.79 -1.17 -12.85
CA LYS A 687 23.20 -2.18 -11.85
C LYS A 687 22.22 -2.27 -10.70
N ALA A 688 21.67 -1.14 -10.23
CA ALA A 688 20.61 -1.15 -9.23
C ALA A 688 19.41 -2.01 -9.70
N GLN A 689 19.04 -1.92 -10.97
CA GLN A 689 17.95 -2.71 -11.55
C GLN A 689 18.24 -4.20 -11.52
N GLU A 690 19.44 -4.59 -11.93
CA GLU A 690 19.86 -5.99 -11.91
C GLU A 690 19.84 -6.55 -10.48
N CYS A 691 20.30 -5.77 -9.51
CA CYS A 691 20.34 -6.17 -8.10
C CYS A 691 18.95 -6.37 -7.52
N PHE A 692 18.03 -5.42 -7.71
CA PHE A 692 16.66 -5.54 -7.19
C PHE A 692 15.87 -6.64 -7.90
N ARG A 693 16.03 -6.79 -9.22
CA ARG A 693 15.45 -7.93 -9.94
C ARG A 693 16.01 -9.26 -9.46
N ARG A 694 17.31 -9.30 -9.11
CA ARG A 694 17.93 -10.50 -8.55
C ARG A 694 17.37 -10.83 -7.17
N ALA A 695 17.23 -9.83 -6.30
CA ALA A 695 16.56 -9.97 -5.01
C ALA A 695 15.13 -10.52 -5.17
N LEU A 696 14.34 -9.97 -6.10
CA LEU A 696 12.98 -10.44 -6.37
C LEU A 696 12.94 -11.86 -6.96
N SER A 697 13.95 -12.24 -7.75
CA SER A 697 14.06 -13.62 -8.25
C SER A 697 14.35 -14.65 -7.16
N LEU A 698 14.93 -14.22 -6.03
CA LEU A 698 15.16 -15.07 -4.85
C LEU A 698 13.89 -15.19 -4.00
N ASN A 699 13.18 -14.07 -3.80
CA ASN A 699 11.90 -14.04 -3.12
C ASN A 699 10.95 -13.07 -3.82
N GLN A 700 9.95 -13.62 -4.51
CA GLN A 700 8.98 -12.86 -5.30
C GLN A 700 8.01 -12.07 -4.42
N ASN A 701 7.78 -12.50 -3.18
CA ASN A 701 6.83 -11.86 -2.27
C ASN A 701 7.52 -10.84 -1.35
N HIS A 702 8.79 -10.51 -1.60
CA HIS A 702 9.52 -9.57 -0.76
C HIS A 702 9.17 -8.12 -1.10
N ILE A 703 8.46 -7.47 -0.18
CA ILE A 703 7.82 -6.16 -0.40
C ILE A 703 8.85 -5.08 -0.70
N HIS A 704 9.92 -4.96 0.08
CA HIS A 704 10.93 -3.92 -0.19
C HIS A 704 11.58 -4.10 -1.57
N SER A 705 11.75 -5.33 -2.05
CA SER A 705 12.27 -5.58 -3.40
C SER A 705 11.28 -5.12 -4.48
N LEU A 706 9.99 -5.39 -4.30
CA LEU A 706 8.93 -4.88 -5.20
C LEU A 706 8.89 -3.36 -5.20
N LEU A 707 8.91 -2.72 -4.03
CA LEU A 707 8.91 -1.27 -3.89
C LEU A 707 10.14 -0.64 -4.56
N LEU A 708 11.33 -1.22 -4.38
CA LEU A 708 12.56 -0.74 -5.01
C LEU A 708 12.55 -0.95 -6.53
N CYS A 709 12.03 -2.07 -7.02
CA CYS A 709 11.79 -2.27 -8.45
C CYS A 709 10.79 -1.25 -9.02
N GLY A 710 9.73 -0.91 -8.26
CA GLY A 710 8.75 0.11 -8.62
C GLY A 710 9.38 1.51 -8.68
N VAL A 711 10.08 1.92 -7.62
CA VAL A 711 10.80 3.22 -7.55
C VAL A 711 11.78 3.35 -8.71
N LEU A 712 12.60 2.33 -8.96
CA LEU A 712 13.57 2.36 -10.05
C LEU A 712 12.89 2.33 -11.43
N ALA A 713 11.80 1.59 -11.59
CA ALA A 713 11.03 1.60 -12.84
C ALA A 713 10.51 3.01 -13.16
N VAL A 714 10.09 3.78 -12.16
CA VAL A 714 9.70 5.18 -12.36
C VAL A 714 10.91 6.07 -12.66
N LEU A 715 12.04 5.90 -11.97
CA LEU A 715 13.28 6.64 -12.28
C LEU A 715 13.75 6.39 -13.72
N MET A 716 13.44 5.22 -14.28
CA MET A 716 13.71 4.83 -15.67
C MET A 716 12.53 5.14 -16.62
N GLU A 717 11.50 5.85 -16.17
CA GLU A 717 10.29 6.21 -16.94
C GLU A 717 9.47 5.01 -17.47
N ASN A 718 9.65 3.81 -16.91
CA ASN A 718 8.90 2.60 -17.23
C ASN A 718 7.63 2.48 -16.39
N TYR A 719 6.67 3.38 -16.62
CA TYR A 719 5.48 3.55 -15.77
C TYR A 719 4.57 2.31 -15.72
N GLU A 720 4.41 1.57 -16.82
CA GLU A 720 3.60 0.34 -16.85
C GLU A 720 4.13 -0.73 -15.88
N GLN A 721 5.46 -0.87 -15.80
CA GLN A 721 6.10 -1.82 -14.88
C GLN A 721 5.98 -1.34 -13.43
N ALA A 722 6.13 -0.03 -13.20
CA ALA A 722 6.01 0.57 -11.88
C ALA A 722 4.63 0.35 -11.26
N GLU A 723 3.54 0.55 -12.04
CA GLU A 723 2.18 0.32 -11.56
C GLU A 723 2.00 -1.12 -11.07
N ILE A 724 2.48 -2.11 -11.85
CA ILE A 724 2.37 -3.52 -11.49
C ILE A 724 3.11 -3.81 -10.18
N PHE A 725 4.33 -3.32 -10.01
CA PHE A 725 5.11 -3.57 -8.79
C PHE A 725 4.47 -2.94 -7.54
N PHE A 726 3.95 -1.72 -7.64
CA PHE A 726 3.29 -1.06 -6.52
C PHE A 726 1.92 -1.69 -6.19
N GLU A 727 1.13 -2.03 -7.20
CA GLU A 727 -0.14 -2.76 -6.98
C GLU A 727 0.11 -4.14 -6.37
N ASP A 728 1.15 -4.86 -6.80
CA ASP A 728 1.50 -6.16 -6.23
C ASP A 728 1.94 -6.03 -4.76
N ALA A 729 2.78 -5.03 -4.44
CA ALA A 729 3.20 -4.75 -3.07
C ALA A 729 2.00 -4.44 -2.14
N THR A 730 1.04 -3.64 -2.59
CA THR A 730 -0.17 -3.31 -1.82
C THR A 730 -1.15 -4.49 -1.72
N CYS A 731 -1.12 -5.44 -2.66
CA CYS A 731 -1.91 -6.67 -2.58
C CYS A 731 -1.29 -7.70 -1.62
N LEU A 732 0.04 -7.81 -1.57
CA LEU A 732 0.75 -8.72 -0.67
C LEU A 732 0.64 -8.29 0.79
N GLU A 733 0.82 -7.00 1.08
CA GLU A 733 0.65 -6.46 2.43
C GLU A 733 -0.23 -5.20 2.41
N PRO A 734 -1.56 -5.36 2.53
CA PRO A 734 -2.49 -4.23 2.55
C PRO A 734 -2.28 -3.25 3.72
N THR A 735 -1.61 -3.69 4.79
CA THR A 735 -1.30 -2.87 5.97
C THR A 735 -0.06 -1.99 5.82
N ASN A 736 0.69 -2.15 4.72
CA ASN A 736 1.96 -1.45 4.52
C ASN A 736 1.72 0.00 4.07
N VAL A 737 1.96 0.95 4.98
CA VAL A 737 1.78 2.40 4.73
C VAL A 737 2.69 2.88 3.59
N VAL A 738 3.96 2.48 3.59
CA VAL A 738 4.97 2.90 2.61
C VAL A 738 4.57 2.47 1.19
N ALA A 739 4.03 1.26 1.02
CA ALA A 739 3.58 0.77 -0.27
C ALA A 739 2.44 1.63 -0.86
N TRP A 740 1.44 1.95 -0.05
CA TRP A 740 0.34 2.83 -0.45
C TRP A 740 0.80 4.25 -0.73
N THR A 741 1.68 4.83 0.08
CA THR A 741 2.22 6.17 -0.15
C THR A 741 3.04 6.24 -1.44
N LEU A 742 3.89 5.24 -1.72
CA LEU A 742 4.64 5.17 -2.99
C LEU A 742 3.73 5.00 -4.21
N LEU A 743 2.66 4.22 -4.09
CA LEU A 743 1.63 4.09 -5.13
C LEU A 743 0.90 5.43 -5.39
N GLY A 744 0.58 6.19 -4.33
CA GLY A 744 -0.03 7.51 -4.44
C GLY A 744 0.89 8.53 -5.14
N LEU A 745 2.17 8.55 -4.77
CA LEU A 745 3.19 9.38 -5.43
C LEU A 745 3.40 8.98 -6.91
N TYR A 746 3.30 7.69 -7.23
CA TYR A 746 3.32 7.23 -8.62
C TYR A 746 2.12 7.77 -9.41
N TYR A 747 0.90 7.72 -8.86
CA TYR A 747 -0.27 8.26 -9.55
C TYR A 747 -0.24 9.79 -9.69
N GLU A 748 0.40 10.50 -8.76
CA GLU A 748 0.70 11.92 -8.92
C GLU A 748 1.63 12.17 -10.11
N ILE A 749 2.66 11.34 -10.33
CA ILE A 749 3.54 11.43 -11.53
C ILE A 749 2.72 11.26 -12.81
N GLN A 750 1.71 10.39 -12.78
CA GLN A 750 0.81 10.13 -13.90
C GLN A 750 -0.34 11.16 -14.03
N ASN A 751 -0.43 12.18 -13.16
CA ASN A 751 -1.56 13.12 -13.07
C ASN A 751 -2.93 12.44 -12.92
N ASN A 752 -3.00 11.36 -12.13
CA ASN A 752 -4.24 10.66 -11.81
C ASN A 752 -4.67 10.95 -10.36
N ASP A 753 -5.34 12.09 -10.17
CA ASP A 753 -5.72 12.60 -8.85
C ASP A 753 -6.62 11.63 -8.05
N ILE A 754 -7.54 10.94 -8.73
CA ILE A 754 -8.50 10.04 -8.06
C ILE A 754 -7.77 8.85 -7.43
N ARG A 755 -6.86 8.21 -8.17
CA ARG A 755 -6.10 7.08 -7.65
C ARG A 755 -5.00 7.50 -6.66
N MET A 756 -4.49 8.72 -6.81
CA MET A 756 -3.58 9.32 -5.83
C MET A 756 -4.28 9.54 -4.49
N GLU A 757 -5.45 10.19 -4.49
CA GLU A 757 -6.28 10.41 -3.29
C GLU A 757 -6.66 9.09 -2.62
N MET A 758 -7.05 8.08 -3.41
CA MET A 758 -7.31 6.73 -2.91
C MET A 758 -6.12 6.16 -2.14
N ALA A 759 -4.93 6.15 -2.77
CA ALA A 759 -3.76 5.50 -2.21
C ALA A 759 -3.31 6.21 -0.92
N PHE A 760 -3.37 7.55 -0.88
CA PHE A 760 -3.10 8.29 0.34
C PHE A 760 -4.16 8.05 1.41
N HIS A 761 -5.46 8.02 1.05
CA HIS A 761 -6.53 7.70 1.98
C HIS A 761 -6.33 6.33 2.63
N GLU A 762 -6.00 5.31 1.85
CA GLU A 762 -5.72 3.97 2.38
C GLU A 762 -4.46 3.96 3.25
N ALA A 763 -3.39 4.66 2.85
CA ALA A 763 -2.19 4.80 3.68
C ALA A 763 -2.51 5.43 5.05
N PHE A 764 -3.30 6.51 5.09
CA PHE A 764 -3.73 7.16 6.32
C PHE A 764 -4.57 6.23 7.19
N LYS A 765 -5.51 5.51 6.58
CA LYS A 765 -6.36 4.52 7.28
C LYS A 765 -5.53 3.44 7.95
N GLN A 766 -4.54 2.88 7.24
CA GLN A 766 -3.65 1.85 7.80
C GLN A 766 -2.76 2.39 8.93
N LEU A 767 -2.22 3.60 8.78
CA LEU A 767 -1.45 4.25 9.83
C LEU A 767 -2.30 4.49 11.10
N GLN A 768 -3.52 5.00 10.94
CA GLN A 768 -4.45 5.24 12.04
C GLN A 768 -4.84 3.94 12.75
N ALA A 769 -5.12 2.88 11.99
CA ALA A 769 -5.40 1.55 12.55
C ALA A 769 -4.22 1.02 13.39
N ARG A 770 -2.98 1.16 12.89
CA ARG A 770 -1.76 0.77 13.61
C ARG A 770 -1.57 1.59 14.89
N MET A 771 -1.81 2.91 14.85
CA MET A 771 -1.73 3.78 16.02
C MET A 771 -2.75 3.40 17.10
N LEU A 772 -4.00 3.13 16.72
CA LEU A 772 -5.06 2.67 17.62
C LEU A 772 -4.69 1.32 18.28
N GLN A 773 -4.18 0.37 17.50
CA GLN A 773 -3.70 -0.92 18.03
C GLN A 773 -2.57 -0.73 19.05
N ALA A 774 -1.61 0.16 18.77
CA ALA A 774 -0.52 0.47 19.68
C ALA A 774 -1.01 1.12 20.99
N GLN A 775 -2.02 1.99 20.94
CA GLN A 775 -2.64 2.59 22.12
C GLN A 775 -3.37 1.54 22.98
N VAL A 776 -4.14 0.65 22.35
CA VAL A 776 -4.83 -0.45 23.04
C VAL A 776 -3.83 -1.41 23.70
N ALA A 777 -2.71 -1.71 23.03
CA ALA A 777 -1.64 -2.53 23.60
C ALA A 777 -0.99 -1.86 24.82
N LYS A 778 -0.72 -0.54 24.76
CA LYS A 778 -0.20 0.23 25.90
C LYS A 778 -1.16 0.25 27.10
N GLN A 779 -2.47 0.30 26.85
CA GLN A 779 -3.50 0.23 27.92
C GLN A 779 -3.64 -1.16 28.54
N ARG A 780 -3.42 -2.23 27.77
CA ARG A 780 -3.40 -3.61 28.30
C ARG A 780 -2.12 -3.92 29.09
N GLY A 781 -0.98 -3.34 28.69
CA GLY A 781 0.31 -3.52 29.37
C GLY A 781 0.42 -2.86 30.76
N THR A 782 -0.48 -1.94 31.11
CA THR A 782 -0.51 -1.28 32.43
C THR A 782 -1.45 -1.91 33.45
N GLY A 783 -2.18 -2.97 33.07
CA GLY A 783 -3.13 -3.64 33.96
C GLY A 783 -3.17 -5.14 33.72
N THR A 784 -2.19 -5.89 34.25
CA THR A 784 -2.30 -7.25 34.79
C THR A 784 -0.90 -7.80 35.08
N VAL A 785 -0.57 -7.92 36.38
CA VAL A 785 0.45 -8.87 36.85
C VAL A 785 -0.31 -10.01 37.47
N GLU A 786 -0.37 -11.15 36.80
CA GLU A 786 -0.54 -12.46 37.43
C GLU A 786 -0.02 -13.56 36.48
N TYR A 787 0.87 -14.38 37.03
CA TYR A 787 1.54 -15.53 36.41
C TYR A 787 0.56 -16.62 35.98
N ILE A 788 0.76 -17.23 34.79
CA ILE A 788 0.77 -18.70 34.56
C ILE A 788 1.63 -19.00 33.31
N GLU A 789 2.64 -19.87 33.47
CA GLU A 789 3.35 -20.57 32.39
C GLU A 789 2.47 -21.68 31.78
N GLU A 790 2.42 -21.81 30.45
CA GLU A 790 2.72 -23.07 29.73
C GLU A 790 2.58 -22.93 28.20
N GLY A 791 3.69 -23.21 27.51
CA GLY A 791 3.77 -24.04 26.29
C GLY A 791 2.94 -23.70 25.04
N GLY A 792 3.59 -23.08 24.04
CA GLY A 792 3.13 -23.13 22.65
C GLY A 792 3.99 -22.33 21.67
N LYS A 793 4.86 -22.99 20.91
CA LYS A 793 5.64 -22.40 19.81
C LYS A 793 4.72 -21.81 18.74
N VAL A 794 4.84 -20.52 18.48
CA VAL A 794 4.41 -19.86 17.24
C VAL A 794 5.57 -18.97 16.78
N GLU A 795 6.16 -19.30 15.63
CA GLU A 795 7.17 -18.49 14.96
C GLU A 795 6.52 -17.22 14.41
N SER A 796 6.92 -16.05 14.93
CA SER A 796 6.62 -14.74 14.34
C SER A 796 7.86 -14.22 13.62
N SER A 797 7.80 -14.17 12.29
CA SER A 797 8.79 -13.58 11.41
C SER A 797 8.81 -12.06 11.53
N LEU A 798 9.62 -11.56 12.46
CA LEU A 798 10.13 -10.18 12.47
C LEU A 798 11.65 -10.30 12.29
N GLY A 799 12.11 -10.03 11.07
CA GLY A 799 13.54 -10.01 10.74
C GLY A 799 14.22 -8.77 11.35
N PRO A 800 15.45 -8.89 11.89
CA PRO A 800 16.13 -7.81 12.58
C PRO A 800 16.96 -6.95 11.61
N TRP A 801 16.49 -5.73 11.33
CA TRP A 801 17.35 -4.64 10.88
C TRP A 801 17.78 -3.88 12.14
N GLY A 802 19.02 -4.13 12.57
CA GLY A 802 19.53 -3.87 13.92
C GLY A 802 19.40 -2.43 14.42
N ILE A 803 18.76 -2.29 15.58
CA ILE A 803 19.22 -1.42 16.66
C ILE A 803 20.07 -2.33 17.56
N THR A 804 21.33 -1.97 17.77
CA THR A 804 22.23 -2.65 18.71
C THR A 804 21.73 -2.42 20.13
N ASN A 805 21.04 -3.39 20.72
CA ASN A 805 20.87 -3.44 22.17
C ASN A 805 22.20 -3.89 22.79
N GLY A 806 22.99 -2.92 23.25
CA GLY A 806 24.18 -3.16 24.04
C GLY A 806 23.84 -3.88 25.35
N SER A 807 24.35 -5.09 25.50
CA SER A 807 24.40 -5.85 26.73
C SER A 807 25.16 -5.06 27.81
N ALA A 808 24.44 -4.51 28.79
CA ALA A 808 25.04 -4.04 30.04
C ALA A 808 25.22 -5.23 30.98
N THR A 809 26.43 -5.77 31.05
CA THR A 809 26.88 -6.63 32.15
C THR A 809 26.75 -5.88 33.47
N ALA A 810 25.95 -6.43 34.38
CA ALA A 810 25.79 -5.95 35.74
C ALA A 810 27.14 -5.98 36.49
N MET A 811 27.63 -4.80 36.88
CA MET A 811 28.53 -4.68 38.04
C MET A 811 27.68 -4.28 39.25
N THR A 812 27.67 -5.18 40.22
CA THR A 812 27.17 -4.99 41.58
C THR A 812 27.89 -3.84 42.28
N VAL A 813 27.15 -2.85 42.77
CA VAL A 813 27.58 -1.98 43.86
C VAL A 813 26.43 -1.88 44.86
N GLU A 814 26.63 -2.51 46.02
CA GLU A 814 25.84 -2.31 47.24
C GLU A 814 26.05 -0.87 47.75
N ALA A 815 24.98 -0.18 48.17
CA ALA A 815 24.96 0.57 49.43
C ALA A 815 23.58 1.19 49.74
N ALA A 816 23.08 0.76 50.90
CA ALA A 816 22.36 1.50 51.94
C ALA A 816 21.02 2.18 51.64
N ALA A 817 19.98 1.56 52.19
CA ALA A 817 18.71 2.17 52.54
C ALA A 817 18.86 3.18 53.70
N GLU A 818 18.21 4.33 53.60
CA GLU A 818 17.64 5.02 54.77
C GLU A 818 16.23 5.52 54.45
N THR A 819 15.28 5.00 55.24
CA THR A 819 13.90 5.44 55.34
C THR A 819 13.79 6.67 56.23
N SER A 820 13.07 7.72 55.79
CA SER A 820 12.33 8.55 56.73
C SER A 820 11.06 9.12 56.08
N LYS A 821 9.94 8.97 56.79
CA LYS A 821 8.62 9.53 56.48
C LYS A 821 8.50 10.92 57.10
N CYS A 822 7.84 11.86 56.42
CA CYS A 822 6.87 12.75 57.06
C CYS A 822 5.92 13.40 56.02
N GLN A 823 4.67 13.60 56.46
CA GLN A 823 3.50 14.03 55.71
C GLN A 823 3.33 15.56 55.66
N ASP A 824 2.47 15.96 54.72
CA ASP A 824 1.58 17.14 54.67
C ASP A 824 2.04 18.48 54.06
N SER A 825 1.41 18.75 52.90
CA SER A 825 0.60 19.93 52.56
C SER A 825 1.07 20.87 51.43
N SER A 826 0.29 20.79 50.34
CA SER A 826 -0.19 21.88 49.48
C SER A 826 0.73 22.52 48.43
N THR A 827 0.29 22.34 47.17
CA THR A 827 0.40 23.25 46.01
C THR A 827 1.81 23.61 45.54
N PHE A 828 2.28 22.95 44.48
CA PHE A 828 2.77 23.58 43.24
C PHE A 828 2.88 22.50 42.16
N LEU A 829 2.26 22.76 41.01
CA LEU A 829 2.33 21.94 39.80
C LEU A 829 3.74 21.98 39.23
N HIS A 830 4.43 20.84 39.20
CA HIS A 830 5.55 20.59 38.29
C HIS A 830 5.21 19.36 37.44
N PRO A 831 5.38 19.41 36.10
CA PRO A 831 5.24 18.23 35.26
C PRO A 831 6.41 17.28 35.51
N SER A 832 6.11 15.99 35.60
CA SER A 832 7.09 14.90 35.63
C SER A 832 8.04 14.98 34.42
N PRO A 833 9.37 14.82 34.60
CA PRO A 833 10.25 14.47 33.49
C PRO A 833 10.04 12.99 33.16
N TYR A 834 10.32 12.60 31.91
CA TYR A 834 10.21 11.25 31.34
C TYR A 834 8.85 10.88 30.71
N GLY A 835 8.60 11.50 29.56
CA GLY A 835 7.99 10.84 28.42
C GLY A 835 8.81 11.18 27.19
N VAL A 836 9.56 10.24 26.64
CA VAL A 836 10.09 10.40 25.28
C VAL A 836 8.85 10.47 24.38
N SER A 837 8.56 11.68 23.89
CA SER A 837 7.56 11.90 22.86
C SER A 837 8.02 11.14 21.62
N GLN A 838 7.55 9.90 21.42
CA GLN A 838 7.51 9.32 20.08
C GLN A 838 6.65 10.26 19.25
N THR A 839 7.29 11.05 18.39
CA THR A 839 6.60 11.93 17.45
C THR A 839 5.69 11.06 16.56
N PRO A 840 4.45 11.50 16.30
CA PRO A 840 3.58 10.78 15.39
C PRO A 840 4.20 10.87 13.99
N ALA A 841 4.73 9.74 13.49
CA ALA A 841 5.23 9.67 12.14
C ALA A 841 4.03 9.73 11.18
N THR A 842 4.02 10.73 10.30
CA THR A 842 3.07 10.80 9.18
C THR A 842 3.39 9.69 8.17
N ILE A 843 2.44 9.41 7.27
CA ILE A 843 2.66 8.45 6.17
C ILE A 843 3.86 8.82 5.29
N PHE A 844 4.10 10.13 5.14
CA PHE A 844 5.17 10.67 4.31
C PHE A 844 6.52 10.56 5.01
N MET A 845 6.60 10.83 6.33
CA MET A 845 7.84 10.65 7.08
C MET A 845 8.26 9.18 7.16
N GLU A 846 7.34 8.23 7.36
CA GLU A 846 7.66 6.80 7.34
C GLU A 846 8.23 6.37 5.97
N THR A 847 7.66 6.91 4.88
CA THR A 847 8.15 6.69 3.51
C THR A 847 9.52 7.36 3.27
N ILE A 848 9.74 8.56 3.79
CA ILE A 848 11.02 9.27 3.71
C ILE A 848 12.12 8.46 4.40
N HIS A 849 11.88 7.93 5.60
CA HIS A 849 12.86 7.09 6.29
C HIS A 849 13.23 5.84 5.48
N PHE A 850 12.25 5.20 4.83
CA PHE A 850 12.51 4.09 3.92
C PHE A 850 13.39 4.54 2.74
N LEU A 851 13.02 5.64 2.06
CA LEU A 851 13.74 6.15 0.89
C LEU A 851 15.17 6.62 1.20
N MET A 852 15.38 7.27 2.34
CA MET A 852 16.71 7.69 2.79
C MET A 852 17.60 6.49 3.10
N LYS A 853 17.06 5.43 3.70
CA LYS A 853 17.80 4.20 3.99
C LYS A 853 18.28 3.47 2.73
N VAL A 854 17.59 3.65 1.60
CA VAL A 854 17.93 3.03 0.30
C VAL A 854 18.59 4.01 -0.67
N ASN A 855 19.00 5.19 -0.19
CA ASN A 855 19.65 6.25 -0.97
C ASN A 855 18.85 6.73 -2.21
N ALA A 856 17.52 6.61 -2.20
CA ALA A 856 16.64 7.07 -3.28
C ALA A 856 16.30 8.57 -3.15
N VAL A 857 17.34 9.42 -3.09
CA VAL A 857 17.25 10.86 -2.74
C VAL A 857 16.32 11.66 -3.67
N GLN A 858 16.24 11.29 -4.95
CA GLN A 858 15.39 11.98 -5.92
C GLN A 858 13.90 11.91 -5.55
N TYR A 859 13.47 10.79 -4.97
CA TYR A 859 12.11 10.59 -4.49
C TYR A 859 11.83 11.34 -3.19
N VAL A 860 12.83 11.41 -2.31
CA VAL A 860 12.71 12.04 -0.97
C VAL A 860 12.22 13.49 -1.07
N HIS A 861 12.77 14.29 -2.00
CA HIS A 861 12.33 15.68 -2.19
C HIS A 861 10.85 15.83 -2.52
N ARG A 862 10.30 14.90 -3.31
CA ARG A 862 8.89 14.90 -3.66
C ARG A 862 8.02 14.58 -2.45
N VAL A 863 8.43 13.60 -1.65
CA VAL A 863 7.70 13.23 -0.43
C VAL A 863 7.77 14.33 0.64
N LEU A 864 8.91 15.02 0.75
CA LEU A 864 9.07 16.17 1.64
C LEU A 864 8.09 17.32 1.30
N ALA A 865 7.79 17.53 0.01
CA ALA A 865 6.80 18.52 -0.38
C ALA A 865 5.38 18.17 0.14
N HIS A 866 5.01 16.89 0.11
CA HIS A 866 3.73 16.41 0.65
C HIS A 866 3.68 16.47 2.18
N GLU A 867 4.80 16.22 2.85
CA GLU A 867 4.88 16.36 4.31
C GLU A 867 4.57 17.79 4.77
N LEU A 868 5.01 18.80 4.01
CA LEU A 868 4.74 20.21 4.31
C LEU A 868 3.27 20.59 4.07
N LEU A 869 2.60 19.94 3.12
CA LEU A 869 1.20 20.20 2.77
C LEU A 869 0.21 19.41 3.65
N CYS A 870 0.67 18.38 4.35
CA CYS A 870 -0.18 17.55 5.19
C CYS A 870 -0.68 18.35 6.41
N PRO A 871 -1.99 18.36 6.74
CA PRO A 871 -2.50 19.11 7.91
C PRO A 871 -1.94 18.64 9.25
N GLN A 872 -1.56 17.36 9.33
CA GLN A 872 -0.92 16.74 10.50
C GLN A 872 0.61 16.77 10.40
N GLY A 873 1.13 17.02 9.20
CA GLY A 873 2.55 17.15 8.90
C GLY A 873 2.98 18.60 8.95
N GLY A 874 4.27 18.81 9.15
CA GLY A 874 4.85 20.13 9.25
C GLY A 874 6.35 20.02 9.36
N PRO A 875 7.07 21.15 9.36
CA PRO A 875 8.51 21.14 9.54
C PRO A 875 8.87 20.63 10.94
N SER A 876 9.06 19.33 11.06
CA SER A 876 9.54 18.67 12.27
C SER A 876 11.07 18.72 12.35
N CYS A 877 11.64 18.38 13.51
CA CYS A 877 13.10 18.25 13.63
C CYS A 877 13.64 17.23 12.60
N GLU A 878 12.97 16.07 12.48
CA GLU A 878 13.32 15.01 11.53
C GLU A 878 13.19 15.47 10.06
N TYR A 879 12.18 16.27 9.72
CA TYR A 879 12.05 16.87 8.39
C TYR A 879 13.28 17.70 8.00
N TYR A 880 13.76 18.55 8.92
CA TYR A 880 14.96 19.36 8.69
C TYR A 880 16.25 18.53 8.68
N LEU A 881 16.33 17.45 9.47
CA LEU A 881 17.45 16.51 9.41
C LEU A 881 17.57 15.85 8.04
N VAL A 882 16.44 15.39 7.48
CA VAL A 882 16.43 14.78 6.14
C VAL A 882 16.83 15.79 5.05
N LEU A 883 16.34 17.02 5.13
CA LEU A 883 16.76 18.09 4.21
C LEU A 883 18.26 18.36 4.32
N ALA A 884 18.79 18.50 5.53
CA ALA A 884 20.21 18.69 5.76
C ALA A 884 21.03 17.52 5.19
N GLN A 885 20.61 16.28 5.42
CA GLN A 885 21.29 15.09 4.89
C GLN A 885 21.32 15.09 3.36
N THR A 886 20.18 15.43 2.75
CA THR A 886 20.06 15.50 1.30
C THR A 886 20.96 16.60 0.69
N HIS A 887 21.04 17.75 1.34
CA HIS A 887 21.92 18.84 0.90
C HIS A 887 23.41 18.54 1.15
N LEU A 888 23.74 17.79 2.21
CA LEU A 888 25.09 17.27 2.43
C LEU A 888 25.53 16.34 1.29
N LEU A 889 24.67 15.42 0.85
CA LEU A 889 24.94 14.55 -0.30
C LEU A 889 25.15 15.34 -1.60
N LYS A 890 24.43 16.46 -1.77
CA LYS A 890 24.61 17.40 -2.89
C LYS A 890 25.80 18.35 -2.73
N LYS A 891 26.54 18.28 -1.61
CA LYS A 891 27.64 19.17 -1.24
C LYS A 891 27.24 20.66 -1.13
N ASP A 892 25.96 20.96 -0.87
CA ASP A 892 25.43 22.31 -0.62
C ASP A 892 25.48 22.62 0.89
N PHE A 893 26.68 22.92 1.38
CA PHE A 893 26.96 23.10 2.81
C PHE A 893 26.21 24.27 3.46
N ALA A 894 25.97 25.35 2.70
CA ALA A 894 25.32 26.56 3.23
C ALA A 894 23.87 26.29 3.63
N LYS A 895 23.10 25.61 2.75
CA LYS A 895 21.71 25.24 3.07
C LYS A 895 21.64 24.14 4.12
N ALA A 896 22.58 23.20 4.10
CA ALA A 896 22.67 22.18 5.13
C ALA A 896 22.85 22.80 6.53
N GLU A 897 23.67 23.85 6.65
CA GLU A 897 23.83 24.59 7.92
C GLU A 897 22.54 25.26 8.37
N GLU A 898 21.85 25.94 7.46
CA GLU A 898 20.57 26.62 7.75
C GLU A 898 19.53 25.62 8.28
N TYR A 899 19.36 24.48 7.60
CA TYR A 899 18.41 23.45 8.03
C TYR A 899 18.80 22.80 9.35
N LEU A 900 20.10 22.53 9.59
CA LEU A 900 20.56 22.01 10.90
C LEU A 900 20.36 23.03 12.01
N GLN A 901 20.48 24.33 11.72
CA GLN A 901 20.17 25.38 12.68
C GLN A 901 18.67 25.42 13.02
N GLN A 902 17.79 25.25 12.03
CA GLN A 902 16.36 25.11 12.26
C GLN A 902 16.03 23.84 13.04
N ALA A 903 16.64 22.70 12.71
CA ALA A 903 16.47 21.44 13.46
C ALA A 903 16.88 21.59 14.94
N ALA A 904 17.99 22.26 15.21
CA ALA A 904 18.49 22.51 16.56
C ALA A 904 17.61 23.48 17.37
N GLN A 905 16.89 24.39 16.72
CA GLN A 905 15.90 25.26 17.38
C GLN A 905 14.66 24.49 17.80
N MET A 906 14.27 23.46 17.03
CA MET A 906 13.09 22.64 17.28
C MET A 906 13.36 21.59 18.37
N ASP A 907 14.44 20.82 18.23
CA ASP A 907 14.87 19.84 19.24
C ASP A 907 16.37 19.95 19.49
N TYR A 908 16.71 20.70 20.53
CA TYR A 908 18.09 20.95 20.94
C TYR A 908 18.74 19.73 21.64
N LEU A 909 17.94 18.76 22.09
CA LEU A 909 18.38 17.56 22.80
C LEU A 909 18.55 16.35 21.87
N ASN A 910 18.20 16.47 20.59
CA ASN A 910 18.37 15.40 19.61
C ASN A 910 19.86 15.19 19.25
N PRO A 911 20.45 14.01 19.53
CA PRO A 911 21.85 13.70 19.24
C PRO A 911 22.17 13.73 17.73
N ASN A 912 21.20 13.37 16.88
CA ASN A 912 21.38 13.31 15.42
C ASN A 912 21.66 14.70 14.83
N VAL A 913 21.01 15.74 15.36
CA VAL A 913 21.24 17.14 14.94
C VAL A 913 22.69 17.54 15.17
N TRP A 914 23.22 17.29 16.37
CA TRP A 914 24.61 17.63 16.71
C TRP A 914 25.62 16.76 15.96
N GLY A 915 25.31 15.47 15.77
CA GLY A 915 26.15 14.57 14.99
C GLY A 915 26.29 15.03 13.54
N MET A 916 25.17 15.35 12.88
CA MET A 916 25.16 15.85 11.51
C MET A 916 25.79 17.24 11.38
N LYS A 917 25.61 18.12 12.36
CA LYS A 917 26.26 19.44 12.39
C LYS A 917 27.77 19.32 12.56
N GLY A 918 28.24 18.40 13.40
CA GLY A 918 29.66 18.06 13.48
C GLY A 918 30.20 17.53 12.15
N HIS A 919 29.42 16.68 11.46
CA HIS A 919 29.78 16.18 10.13
C HIS A 919 29.90 17.27 9.08
N LEU A 920 28.92 18.18 9.03
CA LEU A 920 28.96 19.35 8.16
C LEU A 920 30.24 20.19 8.37
N TYR A 921 30.56 20.52 9.62
CA TYR A 921 31.75 21.32 9.92
C TYR A 921 33.04 20.59 9.60
N PHE A 922 33.07 19.27 9.82
CA PHE A 922 34.20 18.43 9.41
C PHE A 922 34.42 18.48 7.90
N LEU A 923 33.37 18.30 7.10
CA LEU A 923 33.45 18.39 5.63
C LEU A 923 33.81 19.82 5.15
N SER A 924 33.42 20.84 5.91
CA SER A 924 33.77 22.24 5.63
C SER A 924 35.19 22.64 6.07
N GLY A 925 35.94 21.74 6.72
CA GLY A 925 37.29 21.99 7.23
C GLY A 925 37.36 22.76 8.57
N ASN A 926 36.23 22.99 9.23
CA ASN A 926 36.18 23.74 10.49
C ASN A 926 36.27 22.78 11.70
N HIS A 927 37.48 22.33 12.00
CA HIS A 927 37.74 21.24 12.95
C HIS A 927 37.35 21.58 14.41
N ALA A 928 37.46 22.85 14.83
CA ALA A 928 37.17 23.26 16.20
C ALA A 928 35.68 23.13 16.55
N GLU A 929 34.81 23.62 15.66
CA GLU A 929 33.36 23.53 15.79
C GLU A 929 32.87 22.10 15.59
N ALA A 930 33.49 21.34 14.68
CA ALA A 930 33.21 19.92 14.49
C ALA A 930 33.47 19.12 15.78
N LYS A 931 34.62 19.33 16.41
CA LYS A 931 34.98 18.72 17.71
C LYS A 931 33.96 19.04 18.78
N ALA A 932 33.59 20.31 18.96
CA ALA A 932 32.60 20.72 19.96
C ALA A 932 31.23 20.05 19.73
N CYS A 933 30.80 19.90 18.48
CA CYS A 933 29.54 19.23 18.14
C CYS A 933 29.61 17.72 18.42
N TYR A 934 30.70 17.04 18.06
CA TYR A 934 30.86 15.61 18.30
C TYR A 934 30.98 15.26 19.79
N GLU A 935 31.79 15.99 20.56
CA GLU A 935 31.90 15.82 22.02
C GLU A 935 30.54 15.94 22.68
N ARG A 936 29.74 16.89 22.20
CA ARG A 936 28.37 17.09 22.65
C ARG A 936 27.46 15.92 22.27
N THR A 937 27.55 15.40 21.05
CA THR A 937 26.75 14.23 20.65
C THR A 937 27.01 13.02 21.55
N ILE A 938 28.28 12.76 21.88
CA ILE A 938 28.68 11.64 22.75
C ILE A 938 28.23 11.86 24.22
N SER A 939 28.00 13.11 24.63
CA SER A 939 27.54 13.42 25.99
C SER A 939 26.06 13.11 26.25
N PHE A 940 25.26 12.86 25.20
CA PHE A 940 23.84 12.53 25.35
C PHE A 940 23.65 11.08 25.83
N VAL A 941 22.54 10.84 26.54
CA VAL A 941 22.16 9.50 27.04
C VAL A 941 21.69 8.58 25.91
N VAL A 942 21.02 9.15 24.91
CA VAL A 942 20.58 8.43 23.72
C VAL A 942 21.66 8.55 22.66
N ASP A 943 22.07 7.42 22.10
CA ASP A 943 23.05 7.39 21.01
C ASP A 943 22.44 7.99 19.73
N ALA A 944 23.25 8.71 18.96
CA ALA A 944 22.91 9.09 17.58
C ALA A 944 22.92 7.86 16.67
N SER A 945 22.19 7.93 15.55
CA SER A 945 22.10 6.83 14.57
C SER A 945 23.48 6.42 14.03
N GLU A 946 24.33 7.41 13.69
CA GLU A 946 25.63 7.19 13.05
C GLU A 946 26.81 7.36 14.02
N MET A 947 26.77 6.70 15.17
CA MET A 947 27.78 6.90 16.21
C MET A 947 29.19 6.42 15.80
N HIS A 948 29.29 5.39 14.97
CA HIS A 948 30.57 4.87 14.47
C HIS A 948 31.42 5.97 13.79
N PHE A 949 30.78 6.70 12.89
CA PHE A 949 31.40 7.80 12.16
C PHE A 949 31.83 8.94 13.09
N ILE A 950 30.98 9.27 14.07
CA ILE A 950 31.24 10.35 15.03
C ILE A 950 32.52 10.06 15.81
N PHE A 951 32.70 8.83 16.31
CA PHE A 951 33.94 8.46 16.99
C PHE A 951 35.17 8.50 16.07
N LEU A 952 35.03 8.02 14.83
CA LEU A 952 36.14 7.99 13.87
C LEU A 952 36.62 9.42 13.53
N ARG A 953 35.70 10.35 13.28
CA ARG A 953 36.04 11.76 12.99
C ARG A 953 36.53 12.52 14.20
N LEU A 954 35.92 12.33 15.37
CA LEU A 954 36.38 12.98 16.59
C LEU A 954 37.79 12.50 16.98
N GLY A 955 38.03 11.18 16.90
CA GLY A 955 39.35 10.60 17.12
C GLY A 955 40.41 11.17 16.17
N HIS A 956 40.06 11.36 14.89
CA HIS A 956 40.95 11.96 13.89
C HIS A 956 41.30 13.41 14.24
N ILE A 957 40.31 14.23 14.61
CA ILE A 957 40.55 15.62 15.03
C ILE A 957 41.49 15.65 16.25
N TYR A 958 41.30 14.76 17.23
CA TYR A 958 42.21 14.68 18.38
C TYR A 958 43.64 14.28 18.00
N LEU A 959 43.83 13.42 16.99
CA LEU A 959 45.16 13.08 16.48
C LEU A 959 45.84 14.29 15.82
N GLU A 960 45.12 15.05 15.01
CA GLU A 960 45.62 16.27 14.35
C GLU A 960 45.98 17.36 15.35
N GLU A 961 45.16 17.56 16.38
CA GLU A 961 45.40 18.51 17.48
C GLU A 961 46.44 18.02 18.50
N LYS A 962 47.00 16.82 18.31
CA LYS A 962 48.00 16.18 19.19
C LYS A 962 47.50 15.86 20.61
N GLU A 963 46.18 15.75 20.79
CA GLU A 963 45.55 15.29 22.03
C GLU A 963 45.47 13.75 22.08
N TYR A 964 46.63 13.09 22.02
CA TYR A 964 46.72 11.63 21.81
C TYR A 964 46.00 10.79 22.88
N GLU A 965 45.98 11.24 24.14
CA GLU A 965 45.26 10.56 25.23
C GLU A 965 43.74 10.52 25.03
N LYS A 966 43.16 11.61 24.53
CA LYS A 966 41.72 11.66 24.21
C LYS A 966 41.42 10.88 22.94
N ALA A 967 42.31 10.94 21.94
CA ALA A 967 42.22 10.13 20.73
C ALA A 967 42.18 8.63 21.08
N LYS A 968 43.11 8.16 21.92
CA LYS A 968 43.18 6.77 22.40
C LYS A 968 41.86 6.33 23.05
N LYS A 969 41.32 7.13 23.99
CA LYS A 969 40.04 6.81 24.65
C LYS A 969 38.87 6.74 23.67
N THR A 970 38.80 7.68 22.73
CA THR A 970 37.71 7.76 21.74
C THR A 970 37.76 6.58 20.77
N TYR A 971 38.94 6.26 20.23
CA TYR A 971 39.12 5.11 19.35
C TYR A 971 38.91 3.79 20.07
N LEU A 972 39.29 3.66 21.35
CA LEU A 972 39.00 2.46 22.13
C LEU A 972 37.48 2.25 22.31
N GLN A 973 36.71 3.33 22.51
CA GLN A 973 35.25 3.26 22.55
C GLN A 973 34.67 2.88 21.17
N ALA A 974 35.26 3.38 20.08
CA ALA A 974 34.88 2.98 18.72
C ALA A 974 35.15 1.49 18.48
N CYS A 975 36.34 0.99 18.80
CA CYS A 975 36.73 -0.42 18.62
C CYS A 975 35.84 -1.37 19.43
N LYS A 976 35.38 -0.95 20.61
CA LYS A 976 34.43 -1.73 21.44
C LYS A 976 33.03 -1.82 20.83
N ARG A 977 32.59 -0.81 20.09
CA ARG A 977 31.24 -0.74 19.50
C ARG A 977 31.21 -1.33 18.10
N SER A 978 32.14 -0.91 17.24
CA SER A 978 32.17 -1.21 15.81
C SER A 978 33.63 -1.29 15.34
N PRO A 979 34.30 -2.44 15.54
CA PRO A 979 35.70 -2.60 15.19
C PRO A 979 35.90 -2.57 13.67
N SER A 980 36.76 -1.65 13.22
CA SER A 980 37.19 -1.52 11.83
C SER A 980 38.68 -1.27 11.71
N CYS A 981 39.23 -1.53 10.53
CA CYS A 981 40.65 -1.24 10.25
C CYS A 981 41.00 0.21 10.59
N LEU A 982 40.14 1.18 10.26
CA LEU A 982 40.38 2.60 10.54
C LEU A 982 40.32 2.93 12.03
N THR A 983 39.40 2.31 12.78
CA THR A 983 39.33 2.52 14.24
C THR A 983 40.55 1.97 14.97
N TRP A 984 41.02 0.78 14.59
CA TRP A 984 42.23 0.16 15.14
C TRP A 984 43.51 0.87 14.70
N LEU A 985 43.56 1.34 13.45
CA LEU A 985 44.63 2.19 12.95
C LEU A 985 44.72 3.49 13.77
N GLY A 986 43.60 4.19 13.98
CA GLY A 986 43.56 5.41 14.79
C GLY A 986 44.03 5.19 16.24
N LEU A 987 43.64 4.06 16.84
CA LEU A 987 44.13 3.65 18.16
C LEU A 987 45.65 3.39 18.15
N GLY A 988 46.14 2.64 17.16
CA GLY A 988 47.55 2.33 17.00
C GLY A 988 48.42 3.57 16.80
N ILE A 989 47.93 4.53 16.01
CA ILE A 989 48.58 5.84 15.82
C ILE A 989 48.65 6.60 17.16
N ALA A 990 47.54 6.67 17.91
CA ALA A 990 47.51 7.33 19.22
C ALA A 990 48.55 6.71 20.18
N CYS A 991 48.58 5.38 20.30
CA CYS A 991 49.53 4.67 21.17
C CYS A 991 50.98 4.86 20.71
N TYR A 992 51.25 4.83 19.40
CA TYR A 992 52.61 5.06 18.87
C TYR A 992 53.10 6.48 19.18
N ARG A 993 52.22 7.50 19.10
CA ARG A 993 52.55 8.88 19.44
C ARG A 993 52.71 9.11 20.94
N LEU A 994 52.11 8.26 21.78
CA LEU A 994 52.31 8.20 23.24
C LEU A 994 53.53 7.37 23.65
N GLU A 995 54.30 6.83 22.69
CA GLU A 995 55.44 5.93 22.91
C GLU A 995 55.10 4.57 23.57
N GLU A 996 53.82 4.19 23.56
CA GLU A 996 53.33 2.91 24.05
C GLU A 996 53.43 1.85 22.94
N LEU A 997 54.67 1.45 22.62
CA LEU A 997 54.97 0.61 21.45
C LEU A 997 54.25 -0.74 21.42
N THR A 998 54.05 -1.38 22.59
CA THR A 998 53.37 -2.68 22.68
C THR A 998 51.89 -2.58 22.35
N GLU A 999 51.20 -1.59 22.91
CA GLU A 999 49.76 -1.38 22.63
C GLU A 999 49.55 -0.87 21.21
N ALA A 1000 50.50 -0.09 20.67
CA ALA A 1000 50.48 0.32 19.27
C ALA A 1000 50.61 -0.88 18.33
N GLU A 1001 51.51 -1.81 18.63
CA GLU A 1001 51.67 -3.05 17.85
C GLU A 1001 50.41 -3.91 17.89
N ASP A 1002 49.84 -4.14 19.08
CA ASP A 1002 48.61 -4.91 19.24
C ASP A 1002 47.48 -4.30 18.39
N ALA A 1003 47.23 -2.99 18.52
CA ALA A 1003 46.18 -2.30 17.77
C ALA A 1003 46.43 -2.32 16.25
N LEU A 1004 47.67 -2.11 15.80
CA LEU A 1004 48.02 -2.15 14.37
C LEU A 1004 47.96 -3.58 13.81
N SER A 1005 48.25 -4.60 14.61
CA SER A 1005 48.11 -6.00 14.22
C SER A 1005 46.65 -6.38 13.99
N GLU A 1006 45.74 -5.91 14.84
CA GLU A 1006 44.28 -6.05 14.65
C GLU A 1006 43.82 -5.27 13.41
N ALA A 1007 44.32 -4.05 13.18
CA ALA A 1007 44.03 -3.29 11.97
C ALA A 1007 44.47 -4.03 10.69
N ASN A 1008 45.65 -4.66 10.72
CA ASN A 1008 46.20 -5.45 9.61
C ASN A 1008 45.43 -6.76 9.40
N ALA A 1009 44.97 -7.38 10.47
CA ALA A 1009 44.13 -8.58 10.41
C ALA A 1009 42.79 -8.29 9.72
N LEU A 1010 42.22 -7.10 9.92
CA LEU A 1010 40.97 -6.68 9.28
C LEU A 1010 41.15 -6.23 7.82
N ASN A 1011 42.21 -5.46 7.53
CA ASN A 1011 42.54 -5.06 6.16
C ASN A 1011 44.06 -4.97 5.96
N ASN A 1012 44.62 -6.01 5.35
CA ASN A 1012 46.04 -6.12 5.02
C ASN A 1012 46.46 -5.34 3.77
N HIS A 1013 45.53 -4.69 3.07
CA HIS A 1013 45.81 -3.84 1.91
C HIS A 1013 45.96 -2.36 2.29
N ASN A 1014 45.76 -1.99 3.56
CA ASN A 1014 45.93 -0.62 4.01
C ASN A 1014 47.44 -0.28 4.16
N ALA A 1015 47.95 0.57 3.28
CA ALA A 1015 49.37 0.96 3.28
C ALA A 1015 49.79 1.72 4.55
N GLU A 1016 48.88 2.49 5.17
CA GLU A 1016 49.17 3.24 6.39
C GLU A 1016 49.40 2.32 7.59
N VAL A 1017 48.64 1.22 7.69
CA VAL A 1017 48.85 0.23 8.76
C VAL A 1017 50.25 -0.37 8.67
N TRP A 1018 50.69 -0.76 7.46
CA TRP A 1018 52.05 -1.26 7.24
C TRP A 1018 53.13 -0.21 7.52
N ALA A 1019 52.86 1.05 7.19
CA ALA A 1019 53.77 2.17 7.47
C ALA A 1019 53.98 2.36 8.99
N TYR A 1020 52.90 2.33 9.78
CA TYR A 1020 53.01 2.43 11.23
C TYR A 1020 53.59 1.16 11.88
N LEU A 1021 53.32 -0.04 11.35
CA LEU A 1021 54.00 -1.27 11.79
C LEU A 1021 55.50 -1.22 11.51
N ALA A 1022 55.92 -0.64 10.38
CA ALA A 1022 57.33 -0.41 10.09
C ALA A 1022 57.96 0.55 11.11
N LEU A 1023 57.30 1.68 11.42
CA LEU A 1023 57.77 2.63 12.43
C LEU A 1023 57.88 2.02 13.83
N VAL A 1024 56.89 1.24 14.26
CA VAL A 1024 56.91 0.52 15.55
C VAL A 1024 58.08 -0.47 15.57
N SER A 1025 58.27 -1.24 14.50
CA SER A 1025 59.35 -2.24 14.39
C SER A 1025 60.75 -1.60 14.37
N LEU A 1026 60.90 -0.46 13.68
CA LEU A 1026 62.13 0.34 13.69
C LEU A 1026 62.47 0.83 15.10
N LYS A 1027 61.49 1.38 15.83
CA LYS A 1027 61.69 1.82 17.22
C LYS A 1027 61.91 0.67 18.20
N ALA A 1028 61.31 -0.50 17.95
CA ALA A 1028 61.47 -1.70 18.76
C ALA A 1028 62.79 -2.47 18.50
N GLY A 1029 63.56 -2.10 17.47
CA GLY A 1029 64.83 -2.77 17.14
C GLY A 1029 64.68 -4.08 16.35
N ARG A 1030 63.53 -4.34 15.71
CA ARG A 1030 63.25 -5.58 14.97
C ARG A 1030 63.54 -5.40 13.48
N GLU A 1031 64.78 -5.68 13.08
CA GLU A 1031 65.30 -5.38 11.73
C GLU A 1031 64.50 -6.06 10.60
N LEU A 1032 64.31 -7.38 10.69
CA LEU A 1032 63.64 -8.16 9.64
C LEU A 1032 62.17 -7.75 9.44
N GLU A 1033 61.45 -7.49 10.53
CA GLU A 1033 60.04 -7.10 10.49
C GLU A 1033 59.87 -5.69 9.93
N ALA A 1034 60.77 -4.77 10.30
CA ALA A 1034 60.79 -3.41 9.77
C ALA A 1034 60.99 -3.38 8.24
N GLU A 1035 61.93 -4.16 7.72
CA GLU A 1035 62.16 -4.29 6.27
C GLU A 1035 60.97 -4.88 5.53
N GLN A 1036 60.36 -5.92 6.09
CA GLN A 1036 59.18 -6.55 5.52
C GLN A 1036 58.01 -5.57 5.47
N ALA A 1037 57.68 -4.94 6.60
CA ALA A 1037 56.60 -3.98 6.69
C ALA A 1037 56.80 -2.81 5.72
N TYR A 1038 58.00 -2.25 5.65
CA TYR A 1038 58.35 -1.19 4.70
C TYR A 1038 58.19 -1.63 3.24
N LYS A 1039 58.59 -2.85 2.89
CA LYS A 1039 58.40 -3.41 1.55
C LYS A 1039 56.91 -3.50 1.18
N TYR A 1040 56.04 -3.88 2.13
CA TYR A 1040 54.60 -3.90 1.92
C TYR A 1040 54.01 -2.48 1.81
N THR A 1041 54.48 -1.52 2.60
CA THR A 1041 54.12 -0.09 2.47
C THR A 1041 54.38 0.43 1.06
N MET A 1042 55.56 0.14 0.50
CA MET A 1042 55.91 0.55 -0.86
C MET A 1042 55.12 -0.20 -1.94
N LYS A 1043 54.89 -1.51 -1.73
CA LYS A 1043 54.09 -2.34 -2.63
C LYS A 1043 52.64 -1.85 -2.73
N LEU A 1044 52.06 -1.46 -1.61
CA LEU A 1044 50.68 -0.95 -1.51
C LEU A 1044 50.55 0.55 -1.82
N LYS A 1045 51.66 1.21 -2.14
CA LYS A 1045 51.73 2.62 -2.57
C LYS A 1045 51.13 3.58 -1.53
N LEU A 1046 51.80 3.73 -0.39
CA LEU A 1046 51.47 4.77 0.59
C LEU A 1046 51.37 6.15 -0.08
N LYS A 1047 50.26 6.85 0.13
CA LYS A 1047 50.01 8.19 -0.42
C LYS A 1047 50.54 9.31 0.47
N ASP A 1048 50.64 9.08 1.78
CA ASP A 1048 51.11 10.08 2.74
C ASP A 1048 52.63 10.27 2.66
N GLU A 1049 53.04 11.35 1.99
CA GLU A 1049 54.44 11.75 1.85
C GLU A 1049 55.09 12.12 3.19
N THR A 1050 54.30 12.62 4.15
CA THR A 1050 54.82 13.03 5.47
C THR A 1050 55.19 11.82 6.32
N LEU A 1051 54.33 10.79 6.29
CA LEU A 1051 54.58 9.52 6.96
C LEU A 1051 55.76 8.76 6.33
N LEU A 1052 55.89 8.82 4.99
CA LEU A 1052 57.04 8.24 4.30
C LEU A 1052 58.35 8.94 4.69
N ALA A 1053 58.34 10.27 4.79
CA ALA A 1053 59.49 11.05 5.25
C ALA A 1053 59.84 10.73 6.72
N GLU A 1054 58.84 10.52 7.58
CA GLU A 1054 59.06 10.07 8.97
C GLU A 1054 59.75 8.70 9.00
N ILE A 1055 59.29 7.73 8.20
CA ILE A 1055 59.92 6.41 8.12
C ILE A 1055 61.39 6.54 7.71
N HIS A 1056 61.69 7.31 6.67
CA HIS A 1056 63.06 7.52 6.21
C HIS A 1056 63.95 8.17 7.27
N MET A 1057 63.45 9.19 7.96
CA MET A 1057 64.17 9.82 9.06
C MET A 1057 64.48 8.83 10.20
N VAL A 1058 63.52 7.96 10.55
CA VAL A 1058 63.73 6.95 11.59
C VAL A 1058 64.70 5.86 11.12
N GLN A 1059 64.61 5.40 9.86
CA GLN A 1059 65.56 4.47 9.25
C GLN A 1059 67.00 5.01 9.27
N GLU A 1060 67.19 6.29 8.94
CA GLU A 1060 68.49 6.95 9.03
C GLU A 1060 69.02 7.02 10.47
N ALA A 1061 68.13 7.24 11.44
CA ALA A 1061 68.50 7.32 12.85
C ALA A 1061 68.89 5.95 13.46
N VAL A 1062 68.19 4.88 13.08
CA VAL A 1062 68.46 3.52 13.61
C VAL A 1062 69.48 2.73 12.78
N GLY A 1063 69.67 3.08 11.51
CA GLY A 1063 70.70 2.51 10.62
C GLY A 1063 70.31 1.19 9.92
N PHE A 1064 69.05 0.76 9.99
CA PHE A 1064 68.53 -0.46 9.35
C PHE A 1064 67.08 -0.27 8.88
N GLY A 1065 66.51 -1.24 8.15
CA GLY A 1065 65.11 -1.22 7.74
C GLY A 1065 64.83 -0.64 6.36
N ASN A 1066 65.84 -0.10 5.67
CA ASN A 1066 65.77 0.24 4.26
C ASN A 1066 66.41 -0.90 3.45
N PRO A 1067 65.68 -1.57 2.54
CA PRO A 1067 66.18 -2.71 1.75
C PRO A 1067 67.29 -2.33 0.74
N SER A 1068 67.71 -1.07 0.72
CA SER A 1068 68.81 -0.54 -0.09
C SER A 1068 70.17 -0.59 0.61
N PHE A 1069 70.22 -1.03 1.87
CA PHE A 1069 71.44 -1.16 2.68
C PHE A 1069 71.86 -2.61 2.89
#